data_AF-A0A7Y4ILV0-F1
#
_entry.id   AF-A0A7Y4ILV0-F1
#
_cell.length_a   1.000
_cell.length_b   1.000
_cell.length_c   1.000
_cell.angle_alpha   90.00
_cell.angle_beta   90.00
_cell.angle_gamma   90.00
#
_symmetry.space_group_name_H-M   'P 1'
#
loop_
_entity.id
_entity.type
_entity.pdbx_description
1 polymer ?
#
loop_
_entity_poly.entity_id
_entity_poly.type
_entity_poly.pdbx_seq_one_letter_code
_entity_poly.pdbx_strand_id
1 'polypeptide(L)'
;MTLSFALGHALRPFASVARRKPVSVQNPGAPSRPTADMLDGAIGAAVAALEQLPVAEMLASTGAGVHSVDSPAAATLVLLALAESEGAAHAHGASCMRRLLSSRASTGFWRFSSDSGRSEAGESARALVALRQWNMPLDPPPALAALLSRDVAGAPGQTSSESRAAAIEGVLPEADVAMTADLLLLAAHEGRSLPGRAALVSEKVRTQGLLGCARGEPAVSPLLLGYLLTRWVRHVGDHWQLAVPLRAELISLWEKGEVRGAVNVALAMSALMNLGRPTDVNLFERTLDSMAALLLREQSEEGLWPVAPLYEAGDVVYGSLEASAALCVEALVRYVRIARIAADRTDNFLPGALPPRSGTWKETLAAFDSDYPPALFSPESRARLLALGEWLPAALEGDGGFEVRLLEGTPRVDFILGIKHDGQALLAGRHPHSELPAPLFAAPEWRRIRDFARAWAEPGGLLDREVDAFWLEFDLDAPVASPPLPIVFLCTRDQPVAVNEALHRQKSDTYRATLHAGLPLLRGDEAPLTPELQRGMDVCIEALPPGAHLYAACVMMSRRSKNLRFTLKNVPPESMVAYLEAVAWPGDIQQLRDTLAWVLPLGVNRFMLNLDLAPQLLPTLGLECSFQGRAQPAEEPRWQRLLDELVTRGLCAPSRRDALLAWPGRTQVNLSAGSATRESVFDKRLAHVKLGLTGAPVIEAKAYLATHRTSELLRPR
;
A
#
# COMPACT_ATOMS: atom_id res chain seq x y z
N MET A 1 -29.47 64.13 -34.48
CA MET A 1 -28.19 64.86 -34.41
C MET A 1 -27.58 64.62 -33.03
N THR A 2 -26.26 64.32 -32.95
CA THR A 2 -25.32 64.58 -31.82
C THR A 2 -25.85 64.60 -30.36
N LEU A 3 -25.31 63.90 -29.35
CA LEU A 3 -24.13 63.02 -29.19
C LEU A 3 -24.54 61.77 -28.35
N SER A 4 -23.81 60.65 -28.21
CA SER A 4 -22.41 60.25 -28.49
C SER A 4 -21.34 60.58 -27.42
N PHE A 5 -20.25 59.79 -27.40
CA PHE A 5 -19.02 59.90 -26.58
C PHE A 5 -19.17 60.15 -25.05
N ALA A 6 -19.12 59.08 -24.25
CA ALA A 6 -18.15 58.87 -23.14
C ALA A 6 -18.56 57.79 -22.12
N LEU A 7 -18.61 56.49 -22.49
CA LEU A 7 -18.69 55.38 -21.50
C LEU A 7 -18.24 54.00 -22.04
N GLY A 8 -17.30 54.00 -23.00
CA GLY A 8 -16.90 52.79 -23.75
C GLY A 8 -15.56 52.14 -23.36
N HIS A 9 -14.92 52.52 -22.24
CA HIS A 9 -13.49 52.20 -22.02
C HIS A 9 -13.08 51.55 -20.68
N ALA A 10 -14.01 51.20 -19.78
CA ALA A 10 -13.65 50.70 -18.44
C ALA A 10 -13.67 49.16 -18.24
N LEU A 11 -14.20 48.37 -19.19
CA LEU A 11 -14.47 46.92 -18.99
C LEU A 11 -13.86 46.01 -20.07
N ARG A 12 -12.58 46.22 -20.44
CA ARG A 12 -11.87 45.40 -21.44
C ARG A 12 -10.50 44.74 -21.10
N PRO A 13 -9.88 44.84 -19.91
CA PRO A 13 -8.63 44.10 -19.64
C PRO A 13 -8.80 42.58 -19.43
N PHE A 14 -9.91 42.12 -18.87
CA PHE A 14 -9.95 40.80 -18.19
C PHE A 14 -10.20 39.56 -19.06
N ALA A 15 -10.46 39.72 -20.37
CA ALA A 15 -10.72 38.59 -21.27
C ALA A 15 -9.45 37.99 -21.94
N SER A 16 -8.26 38.56 -21.73
CA SER A 16 -7.04 38.21 -22.49
C SER A 16 -6.06 37.29 -21.75
N VAL A 17 -6.13 37.15 -20.43
CA VAL A 17 -5.20 36.32 -19.66
C VAL A 17 -5.47 34.81 -19.83
N ALA A 18 -6.74 34.43 -20.04
CA ALA A 18 -7.17 33.03 -20.18
C ALA A 18 -6.97 32.40 -21.59
N ARG A 19 -6.31 33.09 -22.53
CA ARG A 19 -6.02 32.58 -23.89
C ARG A 19 -4.55 32.62 -24.27
N ARG A 20 -3.66 32.18 -23.37
CA ARG A 20 -2.37 31.64 -23.83
C ARG A 20 -2.61 30.30 -24.52
N LYS A 21 -2.01 30.09 -25.69
CA LYS A 21 -1.99 28.78 -26.36
C LYS A 21 -1.48 27.71 -25.38
N PRO A 22 -1.90 26.43 -25.50
CA PRO A 22 -1.32 25.37 -24.69
C PRO A 22 0.20 25.42 -24.85
N VAL A 23 0.88 25.75 -23.75
CA VAL A 23 2.30 25.43 -23.61
C VAL A 23 2.32 23.92 -23.57
N SER A 24 2.73 23.31 -24.69
CA SER A 24 3.13 21.92 -24.69
C SER A 24 4.08 21.75 -23.52
N VAL A 25 3.74 20.87 -22.58
CA VAL A 25 4.71 20.42 -21.58
C VAL A 25 5.78 19.69 -22.38
N GLN A 26 6.84 20.43 -22.74
CA GLN A 26 8.06 19.83 -23.24
C GLN A 26 8.44 18.80 -22.19
N ASN A 27 8.44 17.53 -22.59
CA ASN A 27 8.74 16.42 -21.71
C ASN A 27 10.08 16.73 -21.03
N PRO A 28 10.11 17.06 -19.73
CA PRO A 28 11.37 17.42 -19.08
C PRO A 28 12.27 16.18 -19.18
N GLY A 29 13.57 16.38 -19.37
CA GLY A 29 14.53 15.29 -19.14
C GLY A 29 14.24 14.67 -17.78
N ALA A 30 14.25 13.32 -17.71
CA ALA A 30 13.71 12.55 -16.59
C ALA A 30 13.99 13.23 -15.23
N PRO A 31 12.94 13.66 -14.50
CA PRO A 31 13.11 14.60 -13.39
C PRO A 31 14.04 13.99 -12.35
N SER A 32 15.12 14.70 -12.04
CA SER A 32 16.04 14.31 -10.98
C SER A 32 15.32 14.33 -9.65
N ARG A 33 15.27 13.19 -8.95
CA ARG A 33 14.70 13.03 -7.61
C ARG A 33 15.24 14.13 -6.68
N PRO A 34 14.39 14.91 -5.98
CA PRO A 34 14.85 15.94 -5.06
C PRO A 34 15.74 15.37 -3.95
N THR A 35 16.80 16.09 -3.58
CA THR A 35 17.68 15.68 -2.48
C THR A 35 17.04 15.96 -1.13
N ALA A 36 17.51 15.27 -0.07
CA ALA A 36 17.06 15.53 1.30
C ALA A 36 17.27 17.01 1.68
N ASP A 37 18.45 17.58 1.38
CA ASP A 37 18.78 18.98 1.69
C ASP A 37 17.84 19.98 0.98
N MET A 38 17.45 19.71 -0.27
CA MET A 38 16.47 20.55 -0.99
C MET A 38 15.10 20.52 -0.31
N LEU A 39 14.67 19.36 0.18
CA LEU A 39 13.37 19.19 0.82
C LEU A 39 13.35 19.79 2.23
N ASP A 40 14.36 19.48 3.05
CA ASP A 40 14.50 20.02 4.41
C ASP A 40 14.69 21.55 4.37
N GLY A 41 15.43 22.07 3.38
CA GLY A 41 15.57 23.51 3.13
C GLY A 41 14.26 24.19 2.72
N ALA A 42 13.50 23.61 1.80
CA ALA A 42 12.20 24.11 1.38
C ALA A 42 11.16 24.12 2.52
N ILE A 43 11.11 23.05 3.32
CA ILE A 43 10.26 22.96 4.51
C ILE A 43 10.67 24.03 5.54
N GLY A 44 11.98 24.19 5.78
CA GLY A 44 12.52 25.21 6.67
C GLY A 44 12.18 26.64 6.25
N ALA A 45 12.32 26.95 4.96
CA ALA A 45 11.97 28.26 4.39
C ALA A 45 10.47 28.58 4.56
N ALA A 46 9.59 27.63 4.23
CA ALA A 46 8.15 27.79 4.39
C ALA A 46 7.74 28.02 5.85
N VAL A 47 8.34 27.28 6.79
CA VAL A 47 8.11 27.44 8.22
C VAL A 47 8.60 28.81 8.71
N ALA A 48 9.80 29.24 8.31
CA ALA A 48 10.36 30.54 8.67
C ALA A 48 9.53 31.71 8.13
N ALA A 49 8.96 31.58 6.93
CA ALA A 49 8.09 32.59 6.33
C ALA A 49 6.72 32.68 7.03
N LEU A 50 6.09 31.54 7.29
CA LEU A 50 4.89 31.46 8.15
C LEU A 50 5.14 31.96 9.58
N GLU A 51 6.41 32.01 10.02
CA GLU A 51 6.81 32.61 11.30
C GLU A 51 6.93 34.13 11.26
N GLN A 52 7.25 34.71 10.11
CA GLN A 52 7.54 36.14 9.94
C GLN A 52 6.35 36.97 9.43
N LEU A 53 5.36 36.34 8.77
CA LEU A 53 4.17 37.03 8.25
C LEU A 53 3.39 37.76 9.36
N PRO A 54 3.18 39.10 9.25
CA PRO A 54 2.30 39.84 10.14
C PRO A 54 0.83 39.42 9.97
N VAL A 55 0.10 39.25 11.07
CA VAL A 55 -1.33 38.86 11.07
C VAL A 55 -2.22 39.79 10.23
N ALA A 56 -1.83 41.05 10.03
CA ALA A 56 -2.53 41.99 9.17
C ALA A 56 -2.25 41.78 7.67
N GLU A 57 -1.02 41.38 7.30
CA GLU A 57 -0.65 41.08 5.91
C GLU A 57 -1.15 39.69 5.48
N MET A 58 -1.19 38.72 6.41
CA MET A 58 -1.87 37.43 6.24
C MET A 58 -3.31 37.59 5.71
N LEU A 59 -4.06 38.57 6.24
CA LEU A 59 -5.44 38.85 5.83
C LEU A 59 -5.56 39.69 4.55
N ALA A 60 -4.48 40.37 4.13
CA ALA A 60 -4.46 41.26 2.97
C ALA A 60 -3.80 40.64 1.72
N SER A 61 -3.03 39.55 1.89
CA SER A 61 -2.28 38.86 0.81
C SER A 61 -3.14 37.95 -0.07
N THR A 62 -4.48 37.99 0.05
CA THR A 62 -5.36 37.24 -0.83
C THR A 62 -5.36 37.88 -2.24
N GLY A 63 -5.16 37.06 -3.27
CA GLY A 63 -5.27 37.50 -4.65
C GLY A 63 -6.66 38.09 -4.91
N ALA A 64 -6.75 39.14 -5.73
CA ALA A 64 -7.98 39.90 -5.96
C ALA A 64 -9.16 38.99 -6.37
N GLY A 65 -10.07 38.72 -5.41
CA GLY A 65 -11.21 37.81 -5.56
C GLY A 65 -11.29 36.67 -4.54
N VAL A 66 -10.22 36.41 -3.77
CA VAL A 66 -10.23 35.42 -2.68
C VAL A 66 -10.47 36.13 -1.33
N HIS A 67 -11.44 35.64 -0.56
CA HIS A 67 -11.75 36.18 0.76
C HIS A 67 -10.98 35.45 1.87
N SER A 68 -10.76 36.13 3.01
CA SER A 68 -10.16 35.53 4.20
C SER A 68 -10.91 34.26 4.63
N VAL A 69 -10.18 33.30 5.19
CA VAL A 69 -10.76 32.02 5.62
C VAL A 69 -11.55 32.19 6.92
N ASP A 70 -12.80 32.63 6.75
CA ASP A 70 -13.84 32.60 7.78
C ASP A 70 -14.49 31.20 7.87
N SER A 71 -14.10 30.26 6.99
CA SER A 71 -14.66 28.91 6.85
C SER A 71 -13.99 27.87 7.77
N PRO A 72 -14.75 27.14 8.60
CA PRO A 72 -14.21 26.07 9.44
C PRO A 72 -13.54 24.93 8.67
N ALA A 73 -14.00 24.62 7.45
CA ALA A 73 -13.50 23.46 6.70
C ALA A 73 -12.02 23.61 6.32
N ALA A 74 -11.61 24.78 5.81
CA ALA A 74 -10.23 25.06 5.47
C ALA A 74 -9.32 25.11 6.70
N ALA A 75 -9.80 25.62 7.83
CA ALA A 75 -9.08 25.54 9.09
C ALA A 75 -8.93 24.08 9.59
N THR A 76 -9.98 23.27 9.48
CA THR A 76 -9.95 21.85 9.84
C THR A 76 -9.02 21.06 8.93
N LEU A 77 -8.91 21.40 7.63
CA LEU A 77 -7.93 20.82 6.72
C LEU A 77 -6.49 21.11 7.13
N VAL A 78 -6.17 22.37 7.45
CA VAL A 78 -4.86 22.77 7.99
C VAL A 78 -4.56 22.04 9.32
N LEU A 79 -5.57 21.88 10.17
CA LEU A 79 -5.44 21.17 11.45
C LEU A 79 -5.16 19.67 11.27
N LEU A 80 -5.95 19.00 10.44
CA LEU A 80 -5.77 17.59 10.12
C LEU A 80 -4.41 17.35 9.44
N ALA A 81 -3.95 18.27 8.57
CA ALA A 81 -2.63 18.20 7.94
C ALA A 81 -1.49 18.30 8.97
N LEU A 82 -1.54 19.28 9.88
CA LEU A 82 -0.46 19.54 10.84
C LEU A 82 -0.42 18.53 12.00
N ALA A 83 -1.57 18.03 12.45
CA ALA A 83 -1.66 17.15 13.62
C ALA A 83 -0.99 15.78 13.46
N GLU A 84 -0.93 15.25 12.23
CA GLU A 84 -0.26 13.97 11.93
C GLU A 84 1.25 14.11 11.66
N SER A 85 1.78 15.33 11.69
CA SER A 85 3.23 15.52 11.68
C SER A 85 3.81 15.18 13.05
N GLU A 86 4.92 14.43 13.06
CA GLU A 86 5.67 14.04 14.26
C GLU A 86 6.94 14.90 14.38
N GLY A 87 7.58 14.91 15.55
CA GLY A 87 8.85 15.61 15.78
C GLY A 87 8.81 17.13 15.58
N ALA A 88 9.82 17.69 14.91
CA ALA A 88 9.95 19.14 14.75
C ALA A 88 8.78 19.76 13.95
N ALA A 89 8.27 19.06 12.93
CA ALA A 89 7.12 19.54 12.15
C ALA A 89 5.87 19.73 13.02
N HIS A 90 5.66 18.84 14.02
CA HIS A 90 4.59 18.97 15.00
C HIS A 90 4.68 20.28 15.79
N ALA A 91 5.87 20.62 16.28
CA ALA A 91 6.10 21.80 17.10
C ALA A 91 5.85 23.11 16.32
N HIS A 92 6.28 23.17 15.05
CA HIS A 92 6.05 24.31 14.18
C HIS A 92 4.57 24.39 13.74
N GLY A 93 3.93 23.26 13.43
CA GLY A 93 2.49 23.19 13.16
C GLY A 93 1.65 23.68 14.36
N ALA A 94 1.98 23.24 15.57
CA ALA A 94 1.37 23.74 16.81
C ALA A 94 1.68 25.22 17.08
N SER A 95 2.83 25.74 16.63
CA SER A 95 3.16 27.18 16.67
C SER A 95 2.27 27.99 15.73
N CYS A 96 2.15 27.58 14.46
CA CYS A 96 1.25 28.19 13.49
C CYS A 96 -0.21 28.12 13.92
N MET A 97 -0.68 26.99 14.47
CA MET A 97 -2.02 26.87 15.03
C MET A 97 -2.25 27.82 16.21
N ARG A 98 -1.30 27.95 17.14
CA ARG A 98 -1.40 28.93 18.23
C ARG A 98 -1.51 30.36 17.70
N ARG A 99 -0.75 30.73 16.66
CA ARG A 99 -0.89 32.05 16.02
C ARG A 99 -2.22 32.27 15.31
N LEU A 100 -2.73 31.27 14.57
CA LEU A 100 -4.08 31.33 13.96
C LEU A 100 -5.17 31.50 15.04
N LEU A 101 -5.07 30.77 16.16
CA LEU A 101 -5.95 30.91 17.32
C LEU A 101 -5.79 32.25 18.07
N SER A 102 -4.60 32.85 18.09
CA SER A 102 -4.36 34.18 18.68
C SER A 102 -4.88 35.30 17.77
N SER A 103 -4.70 35.18 16.45
CA SER A 103 -5.28 36.08 15.45
C SER A 103 -6.80 36.20 15.62
N ARG A 104 -7.49 35.04 15.77
CA ARG A 104 -8.93 34.98 16.13
C ARG A 104 -9.30 35.87 17.31
N ALA A 105 -8.48 35.91 18.36
CA ALA A 105 -8.77 36.69 19.57
C ALA A 105 -8.60 38.21 19.33
N SER A 106 -7.68 38.61 18.45
CA SER A 106 -7.46 40.02 18.10
C SER A 106 -8.39 40.58 17.03
N THR A 107 -8.85 39.77 16.07
CA THR A 107 -9.54 40.29 14.87
C THR A 107 -11.05 40.00 14.87
N GLY A 108 -11.52 38.96 15.57
CA GLY A 108 -12.94 38.61 15.63
C GLY A 108 -13.53 37.98 14.36
N PHE A 109 -12.73 37.72 13.32
CA PHE A 109 -13.11 37.12 12.02
C PHE A 109 -13.47 35.62 12.07
N TRP A 110 -14.08 35.18 13.19
CA TRP A 110 -14.67 33.85 13.34
C TRP A 110 -16.09 34.00 13.89
N ARG A 111 -16.87 34.91 13.27
CA ARG A 111 -18.31 34.99 13.53
C ARG A 111 -19.02 33.90 12.76
N PHE A 112 -19.29 32.80 13.47
CA PHE A 112 -20.43 31.95 13.14
C PHE A 112 -21.69 32.82 13.18
N SER A 113 -22.14 33.29 12.02
CA SER A 113 -23.46 33.90 11.93
C SER A 113 -24.49 32.79 12.09
N SER A 114 -25.22 32.80 13.20
CA SER A 114 -26.49 32.07 13.31
C SER A 114 -27.51 32.54 12.27
N ASP A 115 -27.30 33.72 11.70
CA ASP A 115 -28.25 34.47 10.90
C ASP A 115 -27.94 34.38 9.39
N SER A 116 -27.03 33.49 8.97
CA SER A 116 -26.96 33.11 7.55
C SER A 116 -28.21 32.31 7.21
N GLY A 117 -29.27 32.98 6.76
CA GLY A 117 -30.58 32.40 6.41
C GLY A 117 -30.59 31.40 5.24
N ARG A 118 -29.44 30.83 4.86
CA ARG A 118 -29.31 29.66 4.00
C ARG A 118 -29.09 28.43 4.91
N SER A 119 -30.12 27.59 5.06
CA SER A 119 -30.06 26.36 5.88
C SER A 119 -29.10 25.29 5.33
N GLU A 120 -28.53 25.50 4.15
CA GLU A 120 -27.69 24.58 3.40
C GLU A 120 -26.19 24.71 3.71
N ALA A 121 -25.77 25.70 4.53
CA ALA A 121 -24.48 25.68 5.20
C ALA A 121 -24.49 24.58 6.27
N GLY A 122 -24.32 23.34 5.79
CA GLY A 122 -24.90 22.14 6.39
C GLY A 122 -24.29 21.68 7.70
N GLU A 123 -24.88 20.62 8.25
CA GLU A 123 -24.47 20.01 9.51
C GLU A 123 -23.00 19.53 9.49
N SER A 124 -22.43 19.22 8.32
CA SER A 124 -20.99 18.99 8.10
C SER A 124 -20.12 20.12 8.66
N ALA A 125 -20.46 21.38 8.39
CA ALA A 125 -19.69 22.52 8.89
C ALA A 125 -19.75 22.63 10.42
N ARG A 126 -20.85 22.19 11.04
CA ARG A 126 -20.99 22.16 12.51
C ARG A 126 -20.24 20.97 13.12
N ALA A 127 -20.23 19.82 12.46
CA ALA A 127 -19.45 18.66 12.86
C ALA A 127 -17.93 18.92 12.77
N LEU A 128 -17.47 19.57 11.70
CA LEU A 128 -16.08 20.02 11.55
C LEU A 128 -15.67 21.06 12.61
N VAL A 129 -16.63 21.77 13.22
CA VAL A 129 -16.41 22.67 14.37
C VAL A 129 -16.48 21.94 15.71
N ALA A 130 -17.21 20.83 15.82
CA ALA A 130 -17.14 19.94 16.98
C ALA A 130 -15.75 19.28 17.10
N LEU A 131 -15.10 18.98 15.96
CA LEU A 131 -13.68 18.60 15.88
C LEU A 131 -12.70 19.69 16.39
N ARG A 132 -13.15 20.78 17.01
CA ARG A 132 -12.27 21.82 17.59
C ARG A 132 -11.71 21.46 18.97
N GLN A 133 -12.32 20.51 19.69
CA GLN A 133 -11.99 20.20 21.07
C GLN A 133 -11.26 18.84 21.18
N TRP A 134 -9.99 18.84 20.79
CA TRP A 134 -9.10 17.66 20.70
C TRP A 134 -8.69 17.06 22.05
N ASN A 135 -9.68 16.70 22.87
CA ASN A 135 -9.60 15.62 23.86
C ASN A 135 -10.96 15.26 24.51
N MET A 136 -12.09 15.75 23.97
CA MET A 136 -13.42 15.36 24.47
C MET A 136 -14.06 14.30 23.56
N PRO A 137 -14.64 13.22 24.13
CA PRO A 137 -15.52 12.35 23.37
C PRO A 137 -16.73 13.15 22.89
N LEU A 138 -17.11 12.94 21.63
CA LEU A 138 -18.33 13.52 21.07
C LEU A 138 -19.54 12.76 21.63
N ASP A 139 -20.46 13.46 22.30
CA ASP A 139 -21.87 13.12 22.19
C ASP A 139 -22.32 13.60 20.80
N PRO A 140 -22.55 12.72 19.81
CA PRO A 140 -22.93 13.15 18.48
C PRO A 140 -24.28 13.88 18.56
N PRO A 141 -24.45 15.03 17.88
CA PRO A 141 -25.75 15.69 17.77
C PRO A 141 -26.83 14.67 17.35
N PRO A 142 -28.06 14.73 17.88
CA PRO A 142 -29.09 13.73 17.54
C PRO A 142 -29.34 13.57 16.04
N ALA A 143 -29.16 14.64 15.25
CA ALA A 143 -29.21 14.60 13.79
C ALA A 143 -28.05 13.78 13.16
N LEU A 144 -26.83 13.92 13.67
CA LEU A 144 -25.67 13.13 13.25
C LEU A 144 -25.84 11.66 13.64
N ALA A 145 -26.28 11.38 14.86
CA ALA A 145 -26.59 10.02 15.30
C ALA A 145 -27.70 9.39 14.42
N ALA A 146 -28.70 10.17 13.99
CA ALA A 146 -29.73 9.73 13.05
C ALA A 146 -29.18 9.50 11.63
N LEU A 147 -28.23 10.32 11.16
CA LEU A 147 -27.56 10.16 9.85
C LEU A 147 -26.66 8.92 9.80
N LEU A 148 -25.91 8.65 10.86
CA LEU A 148 -25.02 7.49 10.99
C LEU A 148 -25.79 6.18 11.25
N SER A 149 -26.93 6.22 11.96
CA SER A 149 -27.74 5.02 12.22
C SER A 149 -28.59 4.55 11.04
N ARG A 150 -28.88 5.41 10.05
CA ARG A 150 -29.62 5.04 8.84
C ARG A 150 -28.91 3.97 7.98
N ASP A 151 -27.57 3.92 7.97
CA ASP A 151 -26.82 2.82 7.32
C ASP A 151 -27.01 1.47 8.04
N VAL A 152 -27.11 1.49 9.38
CA VAL A 152 -27.20 0.27 10.20
C VAL A 152 -28.54 -0.45 9.99
N ALA A 153 -29.60 0.31 9.72
CA ALA A 153 -30.92 -0.25 9.39
C ALA A 153 -30.97 -0.97 8.02
N GLY A 154 -29.94 -0.84 7.18
CA GLY A 154 -29.83 -1.50 5.87
C GLY A 154 -29.07 -2.85 5.88
N ALA A 155 -28.72 -3.38 7.06
CA ALA A 155 -27.97 -4.63 7.19
C ALA A 155 -28.74 -5.86 6.64
N PRO A 156 -28.05 -6.88 6.10
CA PRO A 156 -28.66 -7.85 5.20
C PRO A 156 -29.48 -8.94 5.92
N GLY A 157 -30.80 -8.75 5.96
CA GLY A 157 -31.76 -9.80 6.35
C GLY A 157 -33.14 -9.58 5.74
N GLN A 158 -33.55 -10.48 4.84
CA GLN A 158 -34.94 -10.67 4.37
C GLN A 158 -35.58 -9.60 3.45
N THR A 159 -34.84 -8.94 2.56
CA THR A 159 -35.44 -8.22 1.41
C THR A 159 -34.93 -8.74 0.07
N SER A 160 -35.84 -8.89 -0.91
CA SER A 160 -35.54 -9.41 -2.25
C SER A 160 -34.68 -8.44 -3.06
N SER A 161 -34.01 -8.96 -4.11
CA SER A 161 -33.17 -8.15 -5.00
C SER A 161 -33.91 -6.96 -5.61
N GLU A 162 -35.18 -7.13 -5.98
CA GLU A 162 -36.04 -6.06 -6.51
C GLU A 162 -36.40 -5.02 -5.43
N SER A 163 -36.65 -5.45 -4.19
CA SER A 163 -36.85 -4.54 -3.06
C SER A 163 -35.59 -3.74 -2.72
N ARG A 164 -34.40 -4.22 -3.10
CA ARG A 164 -33.12 -3.51 -2.90
C ARG A 164 -32.95 -2.35 -3.86
N ALA A 165 -33.39 -2.48 -5.12
CA ALA A 165 -33.43 -1.37 -6.08
C ALA A 165 -34.43 -0.30 -5.61
N ALA A 166 -35.67 -0.70 -5.29
CA ALA A 166 -36.72 0.22 -4.83
C ALA A 166 -36.39 0.92 -3.49
N ALA A 167 -35.64 0.28 -2.59
CA ALA A 167 -35.21 0.91 -1.34
C ALA A 167 -34.07 1.94 -1.54
N ILE A 168 -33.21 1.74 -2.55
CA ILE A 168 -32.17 2.71 -2.93
C ILE A 168 -32.81 3.92 -3.63
N GLU A 169 -33.86 3.72 -4.43
CA GLU A 169 -34.64 4.81 -5.04
C GLU A 169 -35.48 5.61 -4.03
N GLY A 170 -35.72 5.08 -2.82
CA GLY A 170 -36.68 5.63 -1.87
C GLY A 170 -36.19 6.75 -0.93
N VAL A 171 -34.91 6.81 -0.54
CA VAL A 171 -34.44 7.74 0.51
C VAL A 171 -33.03 8.31 0.27
N LEU A 172 -32.92 9.23 -0.70
CA LEU A 172 -32.26 10.55 -0.63
C LEU A 172 -32.02 11.05 -2.06
N PRO A 173 -32.75 12.06 -2.55
CA PRO A 173 -32.44 12.71 -3.82
C PRO A 173 -31.00 13.22 -3.79
N GLU A 174 -30.21 12.79 -4.77
CA GLU A 174 -28.83 13.23 -5.03
C GLU A 174 -28.01 13.53 -3.77
N ALA A 175 -27.77 12.50 -2.94
CA ALA A 175 -26.73 12.59 -1.92
C ALA A 175 -25.38 12.95 -2.58
N ASP A 176 -24.95 14.19 -2.35
CA ASP A 176 -23.72 14.75 -2.87
C ASP A 176 -22.50 13.90 -2.42
N VAL A 177 -21.52 13.80 -3.31
CA VAL A 177 -20.28 13.05 -3.07
C VAL A 177 -19.46 13.73 -1.98
N ALA A 178 -19.44 15.07 -1.91
CA ALA A 178 -18.74 15.77 -0.83
C ALA A 178 -19.43 15.58 0.53
N MET A 179 -20.75 15.76 0.62
CA MET A 179 -21.51 15.40 1.83
C MET A 179 -21.29 13.94 2.26
N THR A 180 -21.20 13.01 1.31
CA THR A 180 -20.93 11.60 1.61
C THR A 180 -19.50 11.39 2.09
N ALA A 181 -18.50 12.09 1.52
CA ALA A 181 -17.11 12.06 1.94
C ALA A 181 -16.92 12.60 3.38
N ASP A 182 -17.61 13.69 3.73
CA ASP A 182 -17.62 14.25 5.09
C ASP A 182 -18.15 13.24 6.11
N LEU A 183 -19.27 12.59 5.79
CA LEU A 183 -19.88 11.57 6.66
C LEU A 183 -19.00 10.33 6.80
N LEU A 184 -18.31 9.92 5.72
CA LEU A 184 -17.31 8.87 5.78
C LEU A 184 -16.19 9.28 6.75
N LEU A 185 -15.54 10.43 6.56
CA LEU A 185 -14.47 10.93 7.43
C LEU A 185 -14.85 10.99 8.91
N LEU A 186 -16.04 11.49 9.20
CA LEU A 186 -16.56 11.59 10.55
C LEU A 186 -16.80 10.20 11.17
N ALA A 187 -17.33 9.25 10.39
CA ALA A 187 -17.42 7.86 10.82
C ALA A 187 -16.03 7.25 11.10
N ALA A 188 -15.02 7.51 10.27
CA ALA A 188 -13.65 7.06 10.54
C ALA A 188 -13.07 7.65 11.83
N HIS A 189 -13.32 8.93 12.13
CA HIS A 189 -12.89 9.55 13.37
C HIS A 189 -13.53 8.88 14.60
N GLU A 190 -14.80 8.48 14.49
CA GLU A 190 -15.50 7.68 15.51
C GLU A 190 -15.17 6.17 15.48
N GLY A 191 -14.23 5.71 14.65
CA GLY A 191 -13.89 4.29 14.50
C GLY A 191 -14.99 3.43 13.86
N ARG A 192 -15.95 4.03 13.17
CA ARG A 192 -17.07 3.37 12.48
C ARG A 192 -16.76 3.15 10.99
N SER A 193 -17.19 2.00 10.48
CA SER A 193 -17.17 1.69 9.03
C SER A 193 -18.55 1.87 8.41
N LEU A 194 -18.61 2.51 7.24
CA LEU A 194 -19.84 2.73 6.45
C LEU A 194 -19.68 2.15 5.02
N PRO A 195 -19.63 0.81 4.87
CA PRO A 195 -19.29 0.16 3.60
C PRO A 195 -20.29 0.45 2.48
N GLY A 196 -21.58 0.66 2.78
CA GLY A 196 -22.60 0.99 1.78
C GLY A 196 -22.32 2.33 1.09
N ARG A 197 -22.06 3.39 1.87
CA ARG A 197 -21.63 4.69 1.36
C ARG A 197 -20.29 4.64 0.62
N ALA A 198 -19.36 3.82 1.10
CA ALA A 198 -18.07 3.64 0.45
C ALA A 198 -18.17 3.04 -0.95
N ALA A 199 -19.03 2.03 -1.12
CA ALA A 199 -19.33 1.43 -2.41
C ALA A 199 -20.02 2.44 -3.35
N LEU A 200 -20.98 3.23 -2.85
CA LEU A 200 -21.64 4.30 -3.60
C LEU A 200 -20.64 5.35 -4.11
N VAL A 201 -19.72 5.82 -3.26
CA VAL A 201 -18.69 6.78 -3.66
C VAL A 201 -17.68 6.16 -4.64
N SER A 202 -17.28 4.90 -4.43
CA SER A 202 -16.43 4.18 -5.40
C SER A 202 -17.08 4.10 -6.77
N GLU A 203 -18.39 3.80 -6.83
CA GLU A 203 -19.12 3.73 -8.10
C GLU A 203 -19.21 5.10 -8.79
N LYS A 204 -19.54 6.17 -8.04
CA LYS A 204 -19.57 7.53 -8.59
C LYS A 204 -18.19 7.95 -9.12
N VAL A 205 -17.11 7.75 -8.34
CA VAL A 205 -15.74 8.07 -8.79
C VAL A 205 -15.34 7.24 -10.02
N ARG A 206 -15.76 5.97 -10.12
CA ARG A 206 -15.47 5.11 -11.27
C ARG A 206 -16.23 5.50 -12.53
N THR A 207 -17.48 5.93 -12.39
CA THR A 207 -18.37 6.24 -13.52
C THR A 207 -18.26 7.68 -14.01
N GLN A 208 -17.96 8.62 -13.11
CA GLN A 208 -17.92 10.06 -13.40
C GLN A 208 -16.49 10.65 -13.40
N GLY A 209 -15.51 9.91 -12.85
CA GLY A 209 -14.18 10.43 -12.57
C GLY A 209 -14.18 11.37 -11.36
N LEU A 210 -13.01 11.62 -10.76
CA LEU A 210 -12.91 12.52 -9.60
C LEU A 210 -13.30 13.96 -9.97
N LEU A 211 -12.96 14.39 -11.20
CA LEU A 211 -13.38 15.69 -11.74
C LEU A 211 -14.89 15.78 -12.00
N GLY A 212 -15.57 14.67 -12.28
CA GLY A 212 -17.02 14.64 -12.48
C GLY A 212 -17.78 14.69 -11.17
N CYS A 213 -17.30 13.98 -10.15
CA CYS A 213 -17.89 13.99 -8.81
C CYS A 213 -17.86 15.35 -8.10
N ALA A 214 -16.97 16.27 -8.51
CA ALA A 214 -16.92 17.64 -7.99
C ALA A 214 -17.72 18.66 -8.82
N ARG A 215 -18.51 18.22 -9.82
CA ARG A 215 -19.40 19.12 -10.59
C ARG A 215 -20.72 19.33 -9.85
N GLY A 216 -20.61 20.11 -8.79
CA GLY A 216 -21.66 20.53 -7.87
C GLY A 216 -20.99 21.23 -6.70
N GLU A 217 -21.54 22.35 -6.23
CA GLU A 217 -20.97 23.09 -5.10
C GLU A 217 -20.79 22.17 -3.88
N PRO A 218 -19.71 22.30 -3.07
CA PRO A 218 -18.94 23.54 -2.87
C PRO A 218 -17.41 23.41 -3.00
N ALA A 219 -16.86 22.29 -3.50
CA ALA A 219 -15.41 22.07 -3.55
C ALA A 219 -14.79 22.51 -4.90
N VAL A 220 -14.06 23.63 -4.93
CA VAL A 220 -13.38 24.15 -6.15
C VAL A 220 -12.31 23.18 -6.66
N SER A 221 -11.64 22.49 -5.74
CA SER A 221 -10.65 21.48 -6.07
C SER A 221 -11.26 20.07 -5.96
N PRO A 222 -11.47 19.34 -7.08
CA PRO A 222 -11.81 17.91 -7.03
C PRO A 222 -10.75 17.08 -6.30
N LEU A 223 -9.51 17.55 -6.24
CA LEU A 223 -8.41 16.87 -5.54
C LEU A 223 -8.52 17.02 -4.03
N LEU A 224 -9.25 18.04 -3.53
CA LEU A 224 -9.60 18.13 -2.12
C LEU A 224 -10.56 17.01 -1.71
N LEU A 225 -11.61 16.77 -2.49
CA LEU A 225 -12.51 15.62 -2.31
C LEU A 225 -11.74 14.30 -2.36
N GLY A 226 -10.82 14.15 -3.33
CA GLY A 226 -9.92 13.00 -3.41
C GLY A 226 -9.11 12.81 -2.13
N TYR A 227 -8.36 13.83 -1.69
CA TYR A 227 -7.59 13.82 -0.45
C TYR A 227 -8.43 13.42 0.77
N LEU A 228 -9.61 14.04 0.95
CA LEU A 228 -10.55 13.70 2.01
C LEU A 228 -10.95 12.22 1.99
N LEU A 229 -11.37 11.69 0.84
CA LEU A 229 -11.70 10.27 0.67
C LEU A 229 -10.52 9.33 0.97
N THR A 230 -9.29 9.70 0.60
CA THR A 230 -8.11 8.87 0.91
C THR A 230 -7.77 8.82 2.40
N ARG A 231 -8.03 9.89 3.17
CA ARG A 231 -7.83 9.86 4.63
C ARG A 231 -8.81 8.90 5.29
N TRP A 232 -10.07 8.88 4.84
CA TRP A 232 -11.05 7.91 5.29
C TRP A 232 -10.60 6.45 5.05
N VAL A 233 -10.16 6.13 3.83
CA VAL A 233 -9.61 4.81 3.47
C VAL A 233 -8.50 4.38 4.44
N ARG A 234 -7.59 5.30 4.77
CA ARG A 234 -6.45 5.04 5.67
C ARG A 234 -6.86 4.75 7.11
N HIS A 235 -7.91 5.42 7.64
CA HIS A 235 -8.33 5.24 9.04
C HIS A 235 -9.23 4.01 9.26
N VAL A 236 -10.06 3.62 8.29
CA VAL A 236 -10.97 2.46 8.43
C VAL A 236 -10.34 1.14 7.95
N GLY A 237 -9.16 1.20 7.31
CA GLY A 237 -8.27 0.06 7.07
C GLY A 237 -8.65 -0.92 5.96
N ASP A 238 -9.92 -0.96 5.52
CA ASP A 238 -10.44 -2.10 4.74
C ASP A 238 -11.31 -1.73 3.50
N HIS A 239 -10.95 -0.69 2.75
CA HIS A 239 -11.73 -0.18 1.61
C HIS A 239 -10.95 -0.07 0.29
N TRP A 240 -10.34 -1.17 -0.14
CA TRP A 240 -9.68 -1.32 -1.45
C TRP A 240 -10.57 -0.91 -2.63
N GLN A 241 -11.89 -1.10 -2.50
CA GLN A 241 -12.92 -0.72 -3.49
C GLN A 241 -12.87 0.76 -3.86
N LEU A 242 -12.49 1.64 -2.92
CA LEU A 242 -12.28 3.07 -3.19
C LEU A 242 -10.80 3.37 -3.45
N ALA A 243 -9.89 2.68 -2.77
CA ALA A 243 -8.45 2.93 -2.85
C ALA A 243 -7.86 2.72 -4.25
N VAL A 244 -8.20 1.61 -4.90
CA VAL A 244 -7.66 1.25 -6.22
C VAL A 244 -8.12 2.22 -7.33
N PRO A 245 -9.43 2.47 -7.54
CA PRO A 245 -9.86 3.40 -8.59
C PRO A 245 -9.40 4.83 -8.32
N LEU A 246 -9.43 5.31 -7.06
CA LEU A 246 -8.99 6.66 -6.73
C LEU A 246 -7.49 6.85 -6.97
N ARG A 247 -6.65 5.83 -6.70
CA ARG A 247 -5.21 5.89 -7.03
C ARG A 247 -4.98 5.92 -8.54
N ALA A 248 -5.66 5.05 -9.29
CA ALA A 248 -5.53 4.99 -10.76
C ALA A 248 -5.97 6.30 -11.40
N GLU A 249 -7.07 6.90 -10.93
CA GLU A 249 -7.55 8.20 -11.39
C GLU A 249 -6.54 9.32 -11.07
N LEU A 250 -6.03 9.43 -9.83
CA LEU A 250 -5.05 10.45 -9.45
C LEU A 250 -3.76 10.39 -10.30
N ILE A 251 -3.28 9.19 -10.64
CA ILE A 251 -2.14 9.01 -11.56
C ILE A 251 -2.53 9.44 -12.99
N SER A 252 -3.70 9.03 -13.47
CA SER A 252 -4.26 9.43 -14.78
C SER A 252 -4.38 10.95 -14.92
N LEU A 253 -4.90 11.65 -13.91
CA LEU A 253 -5.02 13.12 -13.88
C LEU A 253 -3.64 13.80 -13.87
N TRP A 254 -2.65 13.21 -13.20
CA TRP A 254 -1.28 13.71 -13.23
C TRP A 254 -0.62 13.53 -14.61
N GLU A 255 -0.70 12.33 -15.20
CA GLU A 255 -0.10 12.03 -16.51
C GLU A 255 -0.72 12.84 -17.66
N LYS A 256 -2.01 13.17 -17.58
CA LYS A 256 -2.70 14.08 -18.51
C LYS A 256 -2.37 15.57 -18.30
N GLY A 257 -1.66 15.92 -17.23
CA GLY A 257 -1.39 17.31 -16.86
C GLY A 257 -2.66 18.08 -16.45
N GLU A 258 -3.62 17.40 -15.82
CA GLU A 258 -4.87 17.97 -15.30
C GLU A 258 -4.71 18.43 -13.84
N VAL A 259 -3.79 17.81 -13.08
CA VAL A 259 -3.33 18.31 -11.78
C VAL A 259 -2.41 19.53 -11.98
N ARG A 260 -2.83 20.72 -11.57
CA ARG A 260 -2.10 21.99 -11.80
C ARG A 260 -2.10 22.93 -10.59
N GLY A 261 -0.95 23.54 -10.32
CA GLY A 261 -0.72 24.49 -9.23
C GLY A 261 -0.46 23.79 -7.89
N ALA A 262 0.44 24.36 -7.11
CA ALA A 262 1.04 23.75 -5.92
C ALA A 262 0.05 23.06 -4.98
N VAL A 263 -1.06 23.71 -4.62
CA VAL A 263 -2.05 23.13 -3.69
C VAL A 263 -2.73 21.88 -4.27
N ASN A 264 -3.07 21.88 -5.56
CA ASN A 264 -3.65 20.70 -6.22
C ASN A 264 -2.62 19.56 -6.32
N VAL A 265 -1.36 19.90 -6.61
CA VAL A 265 -0.24 18.95 -6.62
C VAL A 265 -0.07 18.34 -5.23
N ALA A 266 -0.05 19.16 -4.17
CA ALA A 266 0.07 18.73 -2.79
C ALA A 266 -1.10 17.84 -2.33
N LEU A 267 -2.35 18.20 -2.68
CA LEU A 267 -3.53 17.40 -2.39
C LEU A 267 -3.47 16.04 -3.11
N ALA A 268 -3.13 16.01 -4.40
CA ALA A 268 -2.98 14.77 -5.17
C ALA A 268 -1.85 13.89 -4.61
N MET A 269 -0.71 14.49 -4.28
CA MET A 269 0.47 13.84 -3.70
C MET A 269 0.16 13.23 -2.33
N SER A 270 -0.44 13.99 -1.42
CA SER A 270 -0.89 13.48 -0.11
C SER A 270 -2.00 12.42 -0.23
N ALA A 271 -2.89 12.55 -1.21
CA ALA A 271 -3.90 11.53 -1.51
C ALA A 271 -3.25 10.21 -1.95
N LEU A 272 -2.31 10.25 -2.91
CA LEU A 272 -1.55 9.08 -3.33
C LEU A 272 -0.79 8.43 -2.15
N MET A 273 -0.20 9.22 -1.25
CA MET A 273 0.48 8.71 -0.07
C MET A 273 -0.48 8.10 0.97
N ASN A 274 -1.69 8.65 1.17
CA ASN A 274 -2.73 8.07 2.02
C ASN A 274 -3.20 6.70 1.54
N LEU A 275 -3.29 6.49 0.21
CA LEU A 275 -3.69 5.22 -0.40
C LEU A 275 -2.63 4.13 -0.27
N GLY A 276 -1.46 4.43 0.29
CA GLY A 276 -0.32 3.53 0.40
C GLY A 276 0.32 3.21 -0.95
N ARG A 277 1.50 2.58 -0.90
CA ARG A 277 2.23 2.17 -2.11
C ARG A 277 1.34 1.28 -3.00
N PRO A 278 1.17 1.59 -4.30
CA PRO A 278 0.75 0.58 -5.26
C PRO A 278 1.85 -0.47 -5.40
N THR A 279 1.53 -1.49 -6.17
CA THR A 279 2.43 -2.59 -6.47
C THR A 279 3.47 -2.18 -7.53
N ASP A 280 3.14 -1.27 -8.46
CA ASP A 280 4.12 -0.57 -9.29
C ASP A 280 4.75 0.57 -8.49
N VAL A 281 5.67 0.17 -7.61
CA VAL A 281 6.45 1.06 -6.74
C VAL A 281 7.22 2.07 -7.59
N ASN A 282 7.72 1.67 -8.75
CA ASN A 282 8.54 2.52 -9.63
C ASN A 282 7.72 3.65 -10.27
N LEU A 283 6.51 3.38 -10.77
CA LEU A 283 5.62 4.42 -11.28
C LEU A 283 5.25 5.41 -10.16
N PHE A 284 4.87 4.89 -9.00
CA PHE A 284 4.48 5.70 -7.84
C PHE A 284 5.61 6.59 -7.31
N GLU A 285 6.81 6.05 -7.12
CA GLU A 285 7.96 6.82 -6.65
C GLU A 285 8.34 7.88 -7.70
N ARG A 286 8.35 7.56 -9.02
CA ARG A 286 8.53 8.58 -10.07
C ARG A 286 7.45 9.65 -10.09
N THR A 287 6.18 9.30 -9.88
CA THR A 287 5.07 10.26 -9.81
C THR A 287 5.25 11.19 -8.61
N LEU A 288 5.54 10.65 -7.43
CA LEU A 288 5.80 11.45 -6.22
C LEU A 288 7.06 12.32 -6.35
N ASP A 289 8.15 11.80 -6.92
CA ASP A 289 9.38 12.56 -7.20
C ASP A 289 9.08 13.74 -8.14
N SER A 290 8.25 13.52 -9.17
CA SER A 290 7.85 14.55 -10.13
C SER A 290 6.92 15.60 -9.51
N MET A 291 5.99 15.19 -8.65
CA MET A 291 5.13 16.10 -7.88
C MET A 291 5.95 16.94 -6.89
N ALA A 292 6.87 16.31 -6.14
CA ALA A 292 7.77 16.99 -5.22
C ALA A 292 8.68 18.01 -5.94
N ALA A 293 9.26 17.63 -7.08
CA ALA A 293 10.08 18.52 -7.90
C ALA A 293 9.26 19.69 -8.52
N LEU A 294 7.95 19.53 -8.69
CA LEU A 294 7.06 20.63 -9.09
C LEU A 294 6.74 21.55 -7.91
N LEU A 295 6.42 21.01 -6.73
CA LEU A 295 6.22 21.80 -5.51
C LEU A 295 7.43 22.66 -5.19
N LEU A 296 8.64 22.09 -5.22
CA LEU A 296 9.88 22.83 -4.98
C LEU A 296 10.14 23.94 -6.02
N ARG A 297 9.62 23.80 -7.24
CA ARG A 297 9.77 24.79 -8.32
C ARG A 297 8.72 25.91 -8.23
N GLU A 298 7.55 25.62 -7.68
CA GLU A 298 6.47 26.59 -7.47
C GLU A 298 6.57 27.32 -6.12
N GLN A 299 7.58 26.99 -5.29
CA GLN A 299 7.90 27.74 -4.07
C GLN A 299 8.55 29.08 -4.43
N SER A 300 8.14 30.17 -3.78
CA SER A 300 8.70 31.50 -3.96
C SER A 300 10.03 31.68 -3.22
N GLU A 301 10.73 32.80 -3.47
CA GLU A 301 11.97 33.13 -2.73
C GLU A 301 11.71 33.35 -1.23
N GLU A 302 10.50 33.79 -0.87
CA GLU A 302 9.99 33.86 0.50
C GLU A 302 9.55 32.49 1.04
N GLY A 303 9.78 31.38 0.35
CA GLY A 303 9.47 30.03 0.85
C GLY A 303 7.98 29.65 0.83
N LEU A 304 7.10 30.43 0.20
CA LEU A 304 5.65 30.20 0.19
C LEU A 304 5.15 29.75 -1.19
N TRP A 305 3.89 29.31 -1.26
CA TRP A 305 3.25 28.89 -2.51
C TRP A 305 2.07 29.80 -2.87
N PRO A 306 1.73 29.96 -4.17
CA PRO A 306 0.59 30.75 -4.59
C PRO A 306 -0.71 30.32 -3.91
N VAL A 307 -1.53 31.30 -3.49
CA VAL A 307 -2.86 31.05 -2.91
C VAL A 307 -3.73 30.33 -3.92
N ALA A 308 -4.26 29.16 -3.55
CA ALA A 308 -5.22 28.43 -4.37
C ALA A 308 -6.64 28.51 -3.78
N PRO A 309 -7.68 28.47 -4.64
CA PRO A 309 -9.05 28.29 -4.18
C PRO A 309 -9.25 26.87 -3.64
N LEU A 310 -9.75 26.77 -2.42
CA LEU A 310 -10.05 25.49 -1.76
C LEU A 310 -11.55 25.18 -1.75
N TYR A 311 -12.38 26.21 -1.59
CA TYR A 311 -13.82 26.09 -1.34
C TYR A 311 -14.58 27.27 -1.94
N GLU A 312 -15.76 27.04 -2.50
CA GLU A 312 -16.68 28.05 -3.05
C GLU A 312 -18.02 27.98 -2.32
N ALA A 313 -18.63 29.14 -2.04
CA ALA A 313 -19.98 29.23 -1.50
C ALA A 313 -20.77 30.31 -2.23
N GLY A 314 -21.49 29.92 -3.29
CA GLY A 314 -21.97 30.88 -4.30
C GLY A 314 -20.81 31.70 -4.86
N ASP A 315 -20.96 33.03 -4.90
CA ASP A 315 -19.99 33.94 -5.50
C ASP A 315 -18.68 34.14 -4.69
N VAL A 316 -18.50 33.47 -3.56
CA VAL A 316 -17.34 33.65 -2.67
C VAL A 316 -16.37 32.48 -2.75
N VAL A 317 -15.14 32.79 -3.19
CA VAL A 317 -14.01 31.85 -3.25
C VAL A 317 -13.15 31.99 -1.99
N TYR A 318 -12.92 30.88 -1.30
CA TYR A 318 -12.13 30.80 -0.07
C TYR A 318 -10.81 30.07 -0.30
N GLY A 319 -9.74 30.65 0.22
CA GLY A 319 -8.38 30.11 0.24
C GLY A 319 -7.48 31.07 1.01
N SER A 320 -6.32 30.59 1.47
CA SER A 320 -5.33 31.47 2.09
C SER A 320 -3.91 31.01 1.82
N LEU A 321 -2.96 31.91 2.08
CA LEU A 321 -1.54 31.65 1.94
C LEU A 321 -1.07 30.57 2.92
N GLU A 322 -1.57 30.60 4.16
CA GLU A 322 -1.26 29.61 5.20
C GLU A 322 -1.88 28.26 4.87
N ALA A 323 -3.12 28.20 4.38
CA ALA A 323 -3.75 26.95 3.99
C ALA A 323 -3.03 26.30 2.81
N SER A 324 -2.63 27.11 1.83
CA SER A 324 -1.85 26.68 0.67
C SER A 324 -0.48 26.15 1.10
N ALA A 325 0.23 26.89 1.95
CA ALA A 325 1.55 26.50 2.45
C ALA A 325 1.49 25.27 3.37
N ALA A 326 0.51 25.16 4.26
CA ALA A 326 0.37 24.01 5.16
C ALA A 326 0.12 22.71 4.40
N LEU A 327 -0.71 22.72 3.34
CA LEU A 327 -0.93 21.55 2.49
C LEU A 327 0.34 21.15 1.72
N CYS A 328 1.09 22.13 1.19
CA CYS A 328 2.35 21.87 0.49
C CYS A 328 3.44 21.32 1.44
N VAL A 329 3.57 21.89 2.64
CA VAL A 329 4.48 21.39 3.69
C VAL A 329 4.07 20.00 4.16
N GLU A 330 2.78 19.70 4.36
CA GLU A 330 2.33 18.34 4.68
C GLU A 330 2.77 17.35 3.60
N ALA A 331 2.49 17.67 2.33
CA ALA A 331 2.88 16.81 1.21
C ALA A 331 4.40 16.58 1.15
N LEU A 332 5.21 17.65 1.29
CA LEU A 332 6.67 17.52 1.28
C LEU A 332 7.21 16.74 2.50
N VAL A 333 6.74 16.99 3.72
CA VAL A 333 7.15 16.26 4.92
C VAL A 333 6.80 14.76 4.81
N ARG A 334 5.59 14.45 4.34
CA ARG A 334 5.15 13.05 4.17
C ARG A 334 5.89 12.36 3.04
N TYR A 335 6.21 13.07 1.96
CA TYR A 335 7.10 12.58 0.92
C TYR A 335 8.51 12.36 1.44
N VAL A 336 9.11 13.27 2.21
CA VAL A 336 10.42 13.06 2.87
C VAL A 336 10.39 11.79 3.72
N ARG A 337 9.32 11.52 4.49
CA ARG A 337 9.17 10.27 5.25
C ARG A 337 9.15 9.04 4.34
N ILE A 338 8.36 9.04 3.26
CA ILE A 338 8.29 7.92 2.32
C ILE A 338 9.58 7.75 1.51
N ALA A 339 10.20 8.86 1.12
CA ALA A 339 11.44 8.95 0.36
C ALA A 339 12.63 8.54 1.22
N ARG A 340 12.65 8.82 2.54
CA ARG A 340 13.60 8.25 3.50
C ARG A 340 13.36 6.76 3.70
N ILE A 341 12.12 6.30 3.90
CA ILE A 341 11.82 4.84 3.94
C ILE A 341 12.22 4.13 2.63
N ALA A 342 12.10 4.82 1.48
CA ALA A 342 12.60 4.34 0.20
C ALA A 342 14.15 4.42 0.13
N ALA A 343 14.76 5.51 0.62
CA ALA A 343 16.21 5.71 0.65
C ALA A 343 16.92 4.73 1.60
N ASP A 344 16.38 4.46 2.78
CA ASP A 344 16.92 3.47 3.72
C ASP A 344 16.82 2.03 3.17
N ARG A 345 15.95 1.82 2.16
CA ARG A 345 15.94 0.64 1.30
C ARG A 345 16.92 0.79 0.12
N THR A 346 17.04 1.97 -0.50
CA THR A 346 17.85 2.24 -1.71
C THR A 346 19.30 2.68 -1.50
N ASP A 347 19.73 2.92 -0.27
CA ASP A 347 21.14 3.02 0.11
C ASP A 347 21.75 1.62 0.30
N ASN A 348 20.89 0.57 0.31
CA ASN A 348 21.28 -0.78 -0.08
C ASN A 348 21.20 -1.01 -1.62
N PHE A 349 20.49 -0.16 -2.38
CA PHE A 349 20.32 -0.25 -3.84
C PHE A 349 21.25 0.66 -4.69
N LEU A 350 22.16 1.45 -4.10
CA LEU A 350 23.29 2.00 -4.85
C LEU A 350 24.25 0.85 -5.18
N PRO A 351 24.45 0.48 -6.47
CA PRO A 351 25.26 -0.69 -6.82
C PRO A 351 26.71 -0.51 -6.35
N GLY A 352 27.11 -1.28 -5.35
CA GLY A 352 28.46 -1.26 -4.77
C GLY A 352 28.67 -0.39 -3.53
N ALA A 353 27.62 0.20 -2.93
CA ALA A 353 27.74 1.00 -1.70
C ALA A 353 27.52 0.21 -0.40
N LEU A 354 26.95 -1.00 -0.47
CA LEU A 354 26.77 -1.86 0.70
C LEU A 354 28.13 -2.25 1.31
N PRO A 355 28.41 -1.92 2.58
CA PRO A 355 29.63 -2.37 3.23
C PRO A 355 29.64 -3.90 3.28
N PRO A 356 30.77 -4.55 2.94
CA PRO A 356 30.82 -6.00 2.77
C PRO A 356 30.39 -6.74 4.04
N ARG A 357 29.26 -7.44 3.96
CA ARG A 357 28.75 -8.28 5.05
C ARG A 357 29.52 -9.60 5.08
N SER A 358 30.54 -9.66 5.92
CA SER A 358 31.24 -10.91 6.26
C SER A 358 30.32 -11.89 7.00
N GLY A 359 30.59 -13.18 6.88
CA GLY A 359 29.88 -14.22 7.62
C GLY A 359 28.65 -14.72 6.89
N THR A 360 27.75 -15.36 7.62
CA THR A 360 26.69 -16.21 7.07
C THR A 360 25.32 -15.91 7.70
N TRP A 361 24.29 -16.60 7.23
CA TRP A 361 22.99 -16.57 7.89
C TRP A 361 23.00 -17.34 9.21
N LYS A 362 24.01 -18.16 9.53
CA LYS A 362 24.13 -18.80 10.86
C LYS A 362 24.23 -17.76 11.97
N GLU A 363 25.08 -16.74 11.82
CA GLU A 363 25.18 -15.66 12.81
C GLU A 363 23.85 -14.90 12.93
N THR A 364 23.17 -14.66 11.81
CA THR A 364 21.87 -13.99 11.79
C THR A 364 20.79 -14.83 12.50
N LEU A 365 20.72 -16.13 12.21
CA LEU A 365 19.74 -17.07 12.79
C LEU A 365 20.01 -17.37 14.26
N ALA A 366 21.28 -17.42 14.67
CA ALA A 366 21.68 -17.59 16.07
C ALA A 366 21.32 -16.35 16.93
N ALA A 367 21.35 -15.15 16.34
CA ALA A 367 21.01 -13.93 17.05
C ALA A 367 19.52 -13.83 17.44
N PHE A 368 18.65 -14.67 16.84
CA PHE A 368 17.24 -14.81 17.23
C PHE A 368 16.97 -15.90 18.27
N ASP A 369 17.98 -16.58 18.83
CA ASP A 369 17.72 -17.80 19.62
C ASP A 369 16.86 -17.56 20.88
N SER A 370 16.97 -16.37 21.49
CA SER A 370 16.10 -15.91 22.59
C SER A 370 14.67 -15.58 22.16
N ASP A 371 14.44 -15.28 20.89
CA ASP A 371 13.15 -14.87 20.33
C ASP A 371 12.32 -16.01 19.76
N TYR A 372 12.94 -17.17 19.49
CA TYR A 372 12.24 -18.36 18.99
C TYR A 372 11.34 -18.97 20.08
N PRO A 373 10.00 -19.00 19.91
CA PRO A 373 9.12 -19.64 20.88
C PRO A 373 9.32 -21.16 20.88
N PRO A 374 9.55 -21.83 22.02
CA PRO A 374 9.78 -23.28 22.07
C PRO A 374 8.66 -24.13 21.46
N ALA A 375 7.41 -23.64 21.52
CA ALA A 375 6.25 -24.31 20.90
C ALA A 375 6.30 -24.33 19.37
N LEU A 376 7.05 -23.43 18.73
CA LEU A 376 7.19 -23.34 17.27
C LEU A 376 8.54 -23.88 16.78
N PHE A 377 9.62 -23.65 17.53
CA PHE A 377 11.01 -23.99 17.17
C PHE A 377 11.63 -24.94 18.21
N SER A 378 11.66 -26.24 17.91
CA SER A 378 12.34 -27.22 18.77
C SER A 378 13.87 -27.09 18.65
N PRO A 379 14.65 -27.65 19.60
CA PRO A 379 16.11 -27.66 19.52
C PRO A 379 16.64 -28.25 18.20
N GLU A 380 15.98 -29.29 17.68
CA GLU A 380 16.34 -29.94 16.43
C GLU A 380 16.06 -29.05 15.21
N SER A 381 14.94 -28.32 15.18
CA SER A 381 14.64 -27.36 14.10
C SER A 381 15.65 -26.22 14.11
N ARG A 382 15.99 -25.69 15.29
CA ARG A 382 17.03 -24.64 15.46
C ARG A 382 18.39 -25.12 14.96
N ALA A 383 18.81 -26.32 15.33
CA ALA A 383 20.08 -26.89 14.85
C ALA A 383 20.14 -27.00 13.32
N ARG A 384 19.02 -27.37 12.67
CA ARG A 384 18.91 -27.42 11.19
C ARG A 384 18.94 -26.03 10.55
N LEU A 385 18.26 -25.05 11.14
CA LEU A 385 18.32 -23.64 10.71
C LEU A 385 19.76 -23.11 10.76
N LEU A 386 20.49 -23.36 11.85
CA LEU A 386 21.88 -22.94 11.99
C LEU A 386 22.79 -23.65 10.97
N ALA A 387 22.60 -24.95 10.75
CA ALA A 387 23.37 -25.72 9.75
C ALA A 387 23.09 -25.26 8.31
N LEU A 388 21.84 -24.89 7.98
CA LEU A 388 21.52 -24.25 6.70
C LEU A 388 22.17 -22.86 6.60
N GLY A 389 22.16 -22.12 7.70
CA GLY A 389 22.74 -20.78 7.80
C GLY A 389 24.22 -20.73 7.40
N GLU A 390 25.00 -21.79 7.64
CA GLU A 390 26.42 -21.89 7.26
C GLU A 390 26.66 -21.82 5.74
N TRP A 391 25.68 -22.24 4.94
CA TRP A 391 25.78 -22.26 3.48
C TRP A 391 25.41 -20.94 2.81
N LEU A 392 24.69 -20.06 3.50
CA LEU A 392 24.09 -18.85 2.94
C LEU A 392 24.88 -17.63 3.42
N PRO A 393 25.59 -16.88 2.55
CA PRO A 393 26.32 -15.69 2.96
C PRO A 393 25.41 -14.61 3.55
N ALA A 394 25.88 -13.87 4.56
CA ALA A 394 25.14 -12.75 5.16
C ALA A 394 24.90 -11.57 4.19
N ALA A 395 25.57 -11.58 3.04
CA ALA A 395 25.37 -10.68 1.91
C ALA A 395 24.18 -11.08 1.00
N LEU A 396 23.55 -12.24 1.21
CA LEU A 396 22.20 -12.49 0.68
C LEU A 396 21.22 -11.65 1.49
N GLU A 397 21.06 -10.39 1.07
CA GLU A 397 20.03 -9.49 1.60
C GLU A 397 18.65 -9.92 1.10
N GLY A 398 17.66 -9.87 1.98
CA GLY A 398 16.33 -10.34 1.65
C GLY A 398 15.36 -10.35 2.82
N ASP A 399 14.09 -10.55 2.47
CA ASP A 399 13.02 -10.83 3.41
C ASP A 399 13.16 -12.30 3.85
N GLY A 400 13.46 -12.54 5.13
CA GLY A 400 13.53 -13.89 5.69
C GLY A 400 12.16 -14.38 6.16
N GLY A 401 12.04 -15.68 6.41
CA GLY A 401 10.88 -16.24 7.06
C GLY A 401 10.97 -17.72 7.41
N PHE A 402 9.96 -18.18 8.15
CA PHE A 402 9.84 -19.55 8.63
C PHE A 402 8.43 -20.08 8.34
N GLU A 403 8.32 -21.27 7.76
CA GLU A 403 7.05 -22.01 7.67
C GLU A 403 7.00 -23.03 8.83
N VAL A 404 6.06 -22.83 9.76
CA VAL A 404 5.88 -23.70 10.94
C VAL A 404 4.59 -24.52 10.82
N ARG A 405 4.63 -25.80 11.19
CA ARG A 405 3.42 -26.62 11.33
C ARG A 405 2.61 -26.21 12.55
N LEU A 406 1.28 -26.36 12.52
CA LEU A 406 0.41 -25.95 13.64
C LEU A 406 -0.09 -27.10 14.52
N LEU A 407 0.08 -28.35 14.09
CA LEU A 407 -0.28 -29.52 14.90
C LEU A 407 0.78 -29.85 15.95
N GLU A 408 0.32 -30.36 17.09
CA GLU A 408 1.19 -30.86 18.17
C GLU A 408 2.08 -32.00 17.65
N GLY A 409 3.29 -32.13 18.22
CA GLY A 409 4.22 -33.20 17.82
C GLY A 409 4.83 -33.09 16.41
N THR A 410 4.61 -31.98 15.68
CA THR A 410 5.22 -31.72 14.37
C THR A 410 6.27 -30.58 14.43
N PRO A 411 7.49 -30.82 14.95
CA PRO A 411 8.52 -29.78 15.16
C PRO A 411 9.23 -29.32 13.87
N ARG A 412 8.54 -29.36 12.73
CA ARG A 412 9.09 -28.96 11.43
C ARG A 412 9.01 -27.44 11.27
N VAL A 413 10.15 -26.84 10.93
CA VAL A 413 10.31 -25.43 10.59
C VAL A 413 11.10 -25.36 9.30
N ASP A 414 10.45 -25.02 8.19
CA ASP A 414 11.11 -24.80 6.90
C ASP A 414 11.57 -23.33 6.81
N PHE A 415 12.67 -23.03 6.13
CA PHE A 415 13.24 -21.67 6.04
C PHE A 415 13.04 -21.06 4.66
N ILE A 416 12.69 -19.77 4.59
CA ILE A 416 12.46 -19.06 3.33
C ILE A 416 13.28 -17.77 3.31
N LEU A 417 13.93 -17.49 2.17
CA LEU A 417 14.72 -16.29 1.94
C LEU A 417 14.37 -15.66 0.59
N GLY A 418 13.77 -14.47 0.63
CA GLY A 418 13.35 -13.70 -0.54
C GLY A 418 14.44 -12.76 -1.02
N ILE A 419 15.13 -13.13 -2.11
CA ILE A 419 16.17 -12.33 -2.73
C ILE A 419 15.54 -11.24 -3.61
N LYS A 420 16.01 -10.00 -3.47
CA LYS A 420 15.61 -8.84 -4.26
C LYS A 420 16.64 -8.54 -5.36
N HIS A 421 16.37 -7.50 -6.17
CA HIS A 421 17.19 -7.11 -7.32
C HIS A 421 18.65 -6.76 -7.00
N ASP A 422 18.98 -6.39 -5.76
CA ASP A 422 20.35 -6.22 -5.28
C ASP A 422 21.09 -7.58 -5.15
N GLY A 423 20.44 -8.56 -4.53
CA GLY A 423 20.98 -9.90 -4.32
C GLY A 423 21.12 -10.74 -5.60
N GLN A 424 20.55 -10.32 -6.74
CA GLN A 424 20.69 -11.01 -8.03
C GLN A 424 22.17 -11.15 -8.44
N ALA A 425 23.01 -10.15 -8.15
CA ALA A 425 24.43 -10.17 -8.47
C ALA A 425 25.19 -11.27 -7.70
N LEU A 426 24.78 -11.56 -6.47
CA LEU A 426 25.38 -12.59 -5.63
C LEU A 426 25.01 -13.99 -6.14
N LEU A 427 23.73 -14.22 -6.46
CA LEU A 427 23.28 -15.46 -7.09
C LEU A 427 23.93 -15.68 -8.48
N ALA A 428 24.13 -14.61 -9.26
CA ALA A 428 24.77 -14.65 -10.58
C ALA A 428 26.29 -14.96 -10.54
N GLY A 429 26.92 -14.89 -9.35
CA GLY A 429 28.37 -14.98 -9.17
C GLY A 429 29.10 -13.75 -9.73
N ARG A 430 28.54 -12.56 -9.53
CA ARG A 430 29.06 -11.26 -10.02
C ARG A 430 29.18 -10.20 -8.90
N HIS A 431 28.88 -10.54 -7.65
CA HIS A 431 28.91 -9.61 -6.53
C HIS A 431 30.37 -9.31 -6.10
N PRO A 432 30.78 -8.03 -5.90
CA PRO A 432 32.19 -7.65 -5.84
C PRO A 432 32.92 -8.05 -4.55
N HIS A 433 32.19 -8.41 -3.49
CA HIS A 433 32.77 -8.61 -2.14
C HIS A 433 32.27 -9.87 -1.42
N SER A 434 31.49 -10.71 -2.09
CA SER A 434 30.92 -11.92 -1.49
C SER A 434 30.55 -12.91 -2.59
N GLU A 435 30.73 -14.19 -2.33
CA GLU A 435 30.40 -15.27 -3.24
C GLU A 435 29.60 -16.35 -2.52
N LEU A 436 28.79 -17.11 -3.25
CA LEU A 436 28.22 -18.35 -2.73
C LEU A 436 29.35 -19.39 -2.59
N PRO A 437 29.32 -20.27 -1.56
CA PRO A 437 30.32 -21.33 -1.41
C PRO A 437 30.47 -22.16 -2.69
N ALA A 438 31.71 -22.43 -3.11
CA ALA A 438 32.01 -23.15 -4.35
C ALA A 438 31.26 -24.50 -4.51
N PRO A 439 31.01 -25.31 -3.45
CA PRO A 439 30.23 -26.54 -3.60
C PRO A 439 28.76 -26.31 -3.94
N LEU A 440 28.17 -25.13 -3.65
CA LEU A 440 26.85 -24.76 -4.20
C LEU A 440 26.94 -24.70 -5.72
N PHE A 441 27.81 -23.85 -6.29
CA PHE A 441 27.96 -23.70 -7.74
C PHE A 441 28.47 -24.94 -8.50
N ALA A 442 28.96 -25.97 -7.80
CA ALA A 442 29.23 -27.28 -8.39
C ALA A 442 27.94 -28.08 -8.69
N ALA A 443 26.87 -27.88 -7.91
CA ALA A 443 25.60 -28.61 -8.07
C ALA A 443 24.85 -28.17 -9.34
N PRO A 444 24.20 -29.09 -10.08
CA PRO A 444 23.35 -28.75 -11.22
C PRO A 444 22.25 -27.70 -10.90
N GLU A 445 21.58 -27.86 -9.76
CA GLU A 445 20.48 -27.00 -9.30
C GLU A 445 20.92 -25.55 -9.12
N TRP A 446 22.03 -25.35 -8.41
CA TRP A 446 22.60 -24.02 -8.17
C TRP A 446 23.23 -23.39 -9.41
N ARG A 447 23.70 -24.19 -10.38
CA ARG A 447 24.07 -23.67 -11.70
C ARG A 447 22.84 -23.11 -12.44
N ARG A 448 21.71 -23.83 -12.44
CA ARG A 448 20.44 -23.34 -12.99
C ARG A 448 19.95 -22.06 -12.30
N ILE A 449 20.07 -21.97 -10.97
CA ILE A 449 19.79 -20.73 -10.21
C ILE A 449 20.71 -19.58 -10.65
N ARG A 450 22.01 -19.83 -10.79
CA ARG A 450 22.99 -18.82 -11.23
C ARG A 450 22.70 -18.33 -12.65
N ASP A 451 22.34 -19.23 -13.56
CA ASP A 451 22.11 -18.89 -14.96
C ASP A 451 20.76 -18.15 -15.13
N PHE A 452 19.73 -18.48 -14.35
CA PHE A 452 18.55 -17.62 -14.17
C PHE A 452 18.93 -16.25 -13.61
N ALA A 453 19.70 -16.18 -12.52
CA ALA A 453 20.09 -14.92 -11.89
C ALA A 453 20.91 -14.01 -12.82
N ARG A 454 21.73 -14.59 -13.71
CA ARG A 454 22.45 -13.85 -14.76
C ARG A 454 21.53 -13.23 -15.80
N ALA A 455 20.45 -13.92 -16.18
CA ALA A 455 19.44 -13.40 -17.11
C ALA A 455 18.48 -12.40 -16.45
N TRP A 456 18.21 -12.55 -15.14
CA TRP A 456 17.51 -11.57 -14.33
C TRP A 456 18.33 -10.29 -14.14
N ALA A 457 19.64 -10.42 -13.95
CA ALA A 457 20.58 -9.30 -13.80
C ALA A 457 20.96 -8.56 -15.08
N GLU A 458 20.35 -8.89 -16.24
CA GLU A 458 20.67 -8.25 -17.52
C GLU A 458 19.83 -6.96 -17.70
N PRO A 459 20.43 -5.76 -17.67
CA PRO A 459 19.69 -4.50 -17.58
C PRO A 459 18.73 -4.28 -18.76
N GLY A 460 17.46 -3.99 -18.47
CA GLY A 460 16.42 -3.81 -19.49
C GLY A 460 15.91 -5.12 -20.12
N GLY A 461 16.43 -6.28 -19.69
CA GLY A 461 15.92 -7.60 -20.06
C GLY A 461 14.45 -7.78 -19.69
N LEU A 462 13.81 -8.86 -20.18
CA LEU A 462 12.43 -9.18 -19.76
C LEU A 462 12.36 -9.54 -18.28
N LEU A 463 13.29 -10.38 -17.81
CA LEU A 463 13.32 -10.81 -16.41
C LEU A 463 13.64 -9.64 -15.46
N ASP A 464 14.57 -8.76 -15.81
CA ASP A 464 14.86 -7.51 -15.09
C ASP A 464 13.60 -6.61 -14.93
N ARG A 465 12.72 -6.60 -15.94
CA ARG A 465 11.51 -5.77 -15.94
C ARG A 465 10.28 -6.43 -15.31
N GLU A 466 10.21 -7.75 -15.26
CA GLU A 466 8.98 -8.48 -14.85
C GLU A 466 9.16 -9.43 -13.66
N VAL A 467 10.37 -9.59 -13.12
CA VAL A 467 10.63 -10.30 -11.85
C VAL A 467 10.89 -9.28 -10.74
N ASP A 468 10.15 -9.35 -9.62
CA ASP A 468 10.36 -8.48 -8.44
C ASP A 468 11.26 -9.13 -7.39
N ALA A 469 11.20 -10.46 -7.29
CA ALA A 469 11.94 -11.22 -6.29
C ALA A 469 12.18 -12.66 -6.76
N PHE A 470 13.14 -13.30 -6.11
CA PHE A 470 13.43 -14.72 -6.26
C PHE A 470 13.55 -15.35 -4.87
N TRP A 471 12.59 -16.19 -4.47
CA TRP A 471 12.63 -16.82 -3.15
C TRP A 471 13.28 -18.19 -3.20
N LEU A 472 14.06 -18.48 -2.16
CA LEU A 472 14.65 -19.78 -1.86
C LEU A 472 13.94 -20.34 -0.61
N GLU A 473 13.20 -21.43 -0.75
CA GLU A 473 12.55 -22.16 0.35
C GLU A 473 13.30 -23.47 0.59
N PHE A 474 13.64 -23.78 1.84
CA PHE A 474 14.38 -24.96 2.22
C PHE A 474 13.53 -25.83 3.14
N ASP A 475 13.13 -26.99 2.62
CA ASP A 475 12.53 -28.07 3.40
C ASP A 475 13.54 -28.57 4.45
N LEU A 476 13.19 -28.52 5.75
CA LEU A 476 14.07 -28.92 6.86
C LEU A 476 13.47 -30.06 7.71
N ASP A 477 12.77 -30.99 7.06
CA ASP A 477 12.28 -32.23 7.68
C ASP A 477 13.38 -33.27 7.94
N ALA A 478 14.45 -33.25 7.15
CA ALA A 478 15.66 -34.05 7.31
C ALA A 478 16.87 -33.20 7.77
N PRO A 479 18.02 -33.82 8.11
CA PRO A 479 19.30 -33.11 8.20
C PRO A 479 19.63 -32.38 6.90
N VAL A 480 20.27 -31.21 7.00
CA VAL A 480 20.59 -30.35 5.86
C VAL A 480 21.49 -31.10 4.86
N ALA A 481 21.06 -31.18 3.61
CA ALA A 481 21.83 -31.78 2.53
C ALA A 481 23.11 -30.97 2.24
N SER A 482 24.14 -31.62 1.69
CA SER A 482 25.40 -30.98 1.30
C SER A 482 25.65 -31.20 -0.19
N PRO A 483 25.40 -30.20 -1.06
CA PRO A 483 24.87 -28.87 -0.77
C PRO A 483 23.35 -28.86 -0.47
N PRO A 484 22.82 -27.86 0.25
CA PRO A 484 21.39 -27.69 0.45
C PRO A 484 20.70 -27.36 -0.87
N LEU A 485 19.55 -27.97 -1.14
CA LEU A 485 18.76 -27.72 -2.34
C LEU A 485 17.51 -26.91 -2.00
N PRO A 486 17.29 -25.73 -2.59
CA PRO A 486 16.08 -24.94 -2.39
C PRO A 486 14.94 -25.39 -3.34
N ILE A 487 13.70 -25.23 -2.90
CA ILE A 487 12.58 -24.90 -3.77
C ILE A 487 12.74 -23.44 -4.17
N VAL A 488 12.53 -23.11 -5.45
CA VAL A 488 12.74 -21.74 -5.94
C VAL A 488 11.48 -21.12 -6.52
N PHE A 489 11.21 -19.87 -6.20
CA PHE A 489 10.05 -19.11 -6.67
C PHE A 489 10.49 -17.94 -7.54
N LEU A 490 10.14 -17.99 -8.83
CA LEU A 490 10.19 -16.84 -9.72
C LEU A 490 8.96 -15.97 -9.39
N CYS A 491 9.14 -14.85 -8.68
CA CYS A 491 8.05 -13.93 -8.36
C CYS A 491 7.89 -12.86 -9.44
N THR A 492 6.76 -12.91 -10.14
CA THR A 492 6.35 -11.92 -11.12
C THR A 492 6.05 -10.58 -10.46
N ARG A 493 6.39 -9.48 -11.14
CA ARG A 493 6.24 -8.12 -10.63
C ARG A 493 4.77 -7.83 -10.36
N ASP A 494 4.49 -7.55 -9.09
CA ASP A 494 3.16 -7.30 -8.55
C ASP A 494 2.54 -6.09 -9.29
N GLN A 495 1.47 -6.34 -10.03
CA GLN A 495 0.65 -5.33 -10.69
C GLN A 495 -0.80 -5.78 -10.52
N PRO A 496 -1.71 -4.95 -9.94
CA PRO A 496 -3.11 -5.31 -9.92
C PRO A 496 -3.54 -5.45 -11.38
N VAL A 497 -4.05 -6.63 -11.72
CA VAL A 497 -4.86 -6.80 -12.91
C VAL A 497 -5.98 -5.76 -12.82
N ALA A 498 -5.97 -4.80 -13.74
CA ALA A 498 -6.92 -3.70 -13.68
C ALA A 498 -8.35 -4.19 -13.90
N VAL A 499 -9.30 -3.31 -13.57
CA VAL A 499 -10.76 -3.49 -13.74
C VAL A 499 -11.18 -3.55 -15.23
N ASN A 500 -10.24 -3.75 -16.14
CA ASN A 500 -10.35 -3.64 -17.58
C ASN A 500 -9.75 -4.91 -18.24
N GLU A 501 -10.55 -5.54 -19.10
CA GLU A 501 -10.25 -6.81 -19.77
C GLU A 501 -9.04 -6.76 -20.72
N ALA A 502 -8.78 -5.62 -21.36
CA ALA A 502 -7.64 -5.46 -22.26
C ALA A 502 -6.30 -5.41 -21.49
N LEU A 503 -6.25 -4.71 -20.36
CA LEU A 503 -5.06 -4.68 -19.51
C LEU A 503 -4.86 -6.02 -18.78
N HIS A 504 -5.95 -6.73 -18.43
CA HIS A 504 -5.88 -8.11 -17.96
C HIS A 504 -5.18 -9.02 -18.99
N ARG A 505 -5.65 -9.02 -20.25
CA ARG A 505 -5.00 -9.77 -21.36
C ARG A 505 -3.52 -9.43 -21.49
N GLN A 506 -3.17 -8.14 -21.57
CA GLN A 506 -1.79 -7.68 -21.68
C GLN A 506 -0.92 -8.21 -20.52
N LYS A 507 -1.44 -8.25 -19.28
CA LYS A 507 -0.67 -8.78 -18.16
C LYS A 507 -0.56 -10.30 -18.18
N SER A 508 -1.58 -11.02 -18.65
CA SER A 508 -1.51 -12.47 -18.91
C SER A 508 -0.46 -12.83 -19.98
N ASP A 509 -0.37 -12.06 -21.08
CA ASP A 509 0.73 -12.16 -22.05
C ASP A 509 2.10 -11.92 -21.40
N THR A 510 2.19 -10.93 -20.52
CA THR A 510 3.41 -10.59 -19.79
C THR A 510 3.84 -11.72 -18.84
N TYR A 511 2.89 -12.35 -18.12
CA TYR A 511 3.17 -13.52 -17.30
C TYR A 511 3.71 -14.68 -18.14
N ARG A 512 3.03 -15.04 -19.24
CA ARG A 512 3.51 -16.07 -20.18
C ARG A 512 4.94 -15.81 -20.64
N ALA A 513 5.20 -14.63 -21.19
CA ALA A 513 6.52 -14.26 -21.70
C ALA A 513 7.60 -14.39 -20.61
N THR A 514 7.31 -13.94 -19.38
CA THR A 514 8.22 -14.02 -18.24
C THR A 514 8.50 -15.47 -17.83
N LEU A 515 7.48 -16.33 -17.79
CA LEU A 515 7.64 -17.75 -17.47
C LEU A 515 8.36 -18.53 -18.56
N HIS A 516 8.08 -18.26 -19.84
CA HIS A 516 8.81 -18.86 -20.96
C HIS A 516 10.29 -18.44 -21.00
N ALA A 517 10.63 -17.24 -20.53
CA ALA A 517 12.02 -16.82 -20.39
C ALA A 517 12.72 -17.44 -19.16
N GLY A 518 12.05 -17.47 -18.00
CA GLY A 518 12.68 -17.86 -16.72
C GLY A 518 12.65 -19.36 -16.40
N LEU A 519 11.55 -20.06 -16.68
CA LEU A 519 11.40 -21.46 -16.28
C LEU A 519 12.36 -22.43 -16.99
N PRO A 520 12.71 -22.27 -18.29
CA PRO A 520 13.72 -23.13 -18.92
C PRO A 520 15.09 -23.05 -18.23
N LEU A 521 15.52 -21.86 -17.80
CA LEU A 521 16.77 -21.65 -17.08
C LEU A 521 16.78 -22.39 -15.74
N LEU A 522 15.67 -22.34 -15.00
CA LEU A 522 15.52 -22.99 -13.69
C LEU A 522 15.33 -24.51 -13.77
N ARG A 523 14.63 -25.01 -14.79
CA ARG A 523 14.32 -26.44 -14.94
C ARG A 523 15.43 -27.23 -15.65
N GLY A 524 16.06 -26.64 -16.66
CA GLY A 524 17.08 -27.26 -17.50
C GLY A 524 16.59 -28.48 -18.29
N ASP A 525 17.52 -29.14 -18.97
CA ASP A 525 17.25 -30.20 -19.96
C ASP A 525 16.69 -31.50 -19.36
N GLU A 526 16.85 -31.73 -18.05
CA GLU A 526 16.32 -32.91 -17.34
C GLU A 526 14.81 -32.83 -17.07
N ALA A 527 14.22 -31.63 -17.16
CA ALA A 527 12.82 -31.40 -16.85
C ALA A 527 12.22 -30.31 -17.77
N PRO A 528 12.33 -30.44 -19.10
CA PRO A 528 11.97 -29.37 -20.03
C PRO A 528 10.49 -28.98 -19.92
N LEU A 529 10.19 -27.76 -20.35
CA LEU A 529 8.83 -27.23 -20.35
C LEU A 529 8.05 -27.83 -21.53
N THR A 530 7.43 -29.00 -21.36
CA THR A 530 6.74 -29.70 -22.47
C THR A 530 5.51 -28.92 -22.96
N PRO A 531 5.05 -29.13 -24.22
CA PRO A 531 3.86 -28.46 -24.76
C PRO A 531 2.58 -28.67 -23.93
N GLU A 532 2.48 -29.78 -23.18
CA GLU A 532 1.36 -30.09 -22.28
C GLU A 532 1.44 -29.20 -21.04
N LEU A 533 2.62 -29.12 -20.43
CA LEU A 533 2.86 -28.26 -19.26
C LEU A 533 2.69 -26.78 -19.62
N GLN A 534 3.16 -26.34 -20.79
CA GLN A 534 2.94 -25.00 -21.30
C GLN A 534 1.44 -24.69 -21.44
N ARG A 535 0.67 -25.55 -22.13
CA ARG A 535 -0.79 -25.39 -22.24
C ARG A 535 -1.49 -25.36 -20.88
N GLY A 536 -1.06 -26.20 -19.93
CA GLY A 536 -1.58 -26.18 -18.55
C GLY A 536 -1.30 -24.87 -17.82
N MET A 537 -0.12 -24.28 -18.02
CA MET A 537 0.23 -22.95 -17.50
C MET A 537 -0.64 -21.86 -18.13
N ASP A 538 -0.79 -21.88 -19.45
CA ASP A 538 -1.55 -20.88 -20.21
C ASP A 538 -3.02 -20.87 -19.81
N VAL A 539 -3.66 -22.04 -19.70
CA VAL A 539 -5.04 -22.18 -19.21
C VAL A 539 -5.20 -21.59 -17.81
N CYS A 540 -4.25 -21.84 -16.90
CA CYS A 540 -4.30 -21.27 -15.56
C CYS A 540 -4.16 -19.73 -15.55
N ILE A 541 -3.38 -19.17 -16.47
CA ILE A 541 -3.15 -17.72 -16.59
C ILE A 541 -4.34 -17.02 -17.27
N GLU A 542 -4.93 -17.64 -18.30
CA GLU A 542 -6.07 -17.07 -19.06
C GLU A 542 -7.38 -17.09 -18.26
N ALA A 543 -7.58 -18.07 -17.39
CA ALA A 543 -8.77 -18.17 -16.56
C ALA A 543 -8.74 -17.24 -15.33
N LEU A 544 -7.64 -16.53 -15.05
CA LEU A 544 -7.48 -15.72 -13.83
C LEU A 544 -8.64 -14.71 -13.66
N PRO A 545 -9.36 -14.71 -12.52
CA PRO A 545 -10.46 -13.77 -12.33
C PRO A 545 -9.94 -12.32 -12.23
N PRO A 546 -10.75 -11.31 -12.59
CA PRO A 546 -10.36 -9.90 -12.49
C PRO A 546 -9.83 -9.52 -11.10
N GLY A 547 -8.72 -8.78 -11.06
CA GLY A 547 -8.02 -8.40 -9.83
C GLY A 547 -7.03 -9.45 -9.28
N ALA A 548 -7.20 -10.73 -9.63
CA ALA A 548 -6.25 -11.78 -9.30
C ALA A 548 -5.01 -11.71 -10.21
N HIS A 549 -3.88 -12.22 -9.73
CA HIS A 549 -2.66 -12.33 -10.53
C HIS A 549 -1.84 -13.56 -10.16
N LEU A 550 -1.02 -14.02 -11.11
CA LEU A 550 0.13 -14.86 -10.81
C LEU A 550 1.12 -14.03 -9.98
N TYR A 551 1.42 -14.49 -8.77
CA TYR A 551 2.44 -13.92 -7.90
C TYR A 551 3.77 -14.65 -8.04
N ALA A 552 3.75 -15.98 -8.17
CA ALA A 552 4.95 -16.76 -8.36
C ALA A 552 4.72 -18.05 -9.16
N ALA A 553 5.73 -18.45 -9.93
CA ALA A 553 5.89 -19.81 -10.42
C ALA A 553 7.09 -20.46 -9.74
N CYS A 554 6.86 -21.62 -9.12
CA CYS A 554 7.79 -22.32 -8.25
C CYS A 554 8.29 -23.63 -8.87
N VAL A 555 9.59 -23.91 -8.73
CA VAL A 555 10.25 -25.15 -9.16
C VAL A 555 10.75 -25.90 -7.94
N MET A 556 10.25 -27.13 -7.75
CA MET A 556 10.47 -27.96 -6.56
C MET A 556 11.85 -28.68 -6.56
N MET A 557 12.97 -27.96 -6.72
CA MET A 557 14.28 -28.60 -6.98
C MET A 557 14.76 -29.55 -5.86
N SER A 558 14.36 -29.31 -4.60
CA SER A 558 14.66 -30.19 -3.45
C SER A 558 13.89 -31.53 -3.48
N ARG A 559 12.81 -31.62 -4.28
CA ARG A 559 11.88 -32.76 -4.28
C ARG A 559 12.03 -33.59 -5.55
N ARG A 560 11.59 -34.85 -5.48
CA ARG A 560 11.59 -35.76 -6.64
C ARG A 560 10.59 -35.37 -7.73
N SER A 561 9.56 -34.58 -7.40
CA SER A 561 8.56 -34.13 -8.36
C SER A 561 9.10 -33.05 -9.29
N LYS A 562 8.81 -33.16 -10.59
CA LYS A 562 9.17 -32.15 -11.61
C LYS A 562 8.02 -31.19 -11.91
N ASN A 563 7.11 -31.03 -10.94
CA ASN A 563 5.91 -30.20 -11.03
C ASN A 563 6.30 -28.72 -10.86
N LEU A 564 5.49 -27.83 -11.44
CA LEU A 564 5.46 -26.43 -11.06
C LEU A 564 4.49 -26.24 -9.89
N ARG A 565 4.66 -25.17 -9.13
CA ARG A 565 3.59 -24.61 -8.28
C ARG A 565 3.29 -23.19 -8.71
N PHE A 566 2.03 -22.89 -8.96
CA PHE A 566 1.56 -21.52 -9.16
C PHE A 566 1.02 -20.99 -7.85
N THR A 567 1.55 -19.85 -7.41
CA THR A 567 1.01 -19.08 -6.30
C THR A 567 0.26 -17.88 -6.90
N LEU A 568 -1.06 -17.89 -6.76
CA LEU A 568 -1.98 -16.88 -7.26
C LEU A 568 -2.40 -15.98 -6.10
N LYS A 569 -2.48 -14.68 -6.32
CA LYS A 569 -2.72 -13.69 -5.27
C LYS A 569 -3.89 -12.79 -5.60
N ASN A 570 -4.57 -12.34 -4.54
CA ASN A 570 -5.79 -11.53 -4.61
C ASN A 570 -6.93 -12.23 -5.38
N VAL A 571 -7.03 -13.57 -5.31
CA VAL A 571 -8.19 -14.29 -5.87
C VAL A 571 -9.41 -13.99 -5.00
N PRO A 572 -10.49 -13.37 -5.54
CA PRO A 572 -11.69 -13.08 -4.77
C PRO A 572 -12.39 -14.38 -4.30
N PRO A 573 -12.75 -14.55 -3.02
CA PRO A 573 -13.38 -15.77 -2.49
C PRO A 573 -14.61 -16.24 -3.26
N GLU A 574 -15.44 -15.29 -3.69
CA GLU A 574 -16.65 -15.51 -4.48
C GLU A 574 -16.37 -16.09 -5.88
N SER A 575 -15.16 -15.91 -6.40
CA SER A 575 -14.73 -16.40 -7.71
C SER A 575 -13.80 -17.61 -7.65
N MET A 576 -13.25 -17.96 -6.48
CA MET A 576 -12.29 -19.07 -6.33
C MET A 576 -12.81 -20.39 -6.89
N VAL A 577 -14.08 -20.72 -6.60
CA VAL A 577 -14.64 -21.99 -7.04
C VAL A 577 -14.86 -22.02 -8.55
N ALA A 578 -15.45 -20.96 -9.11
CA ALA A 578 -15.65 -20.84 -10.55
C ALA A 578 -14.32 -20.84 -11.33
N TYR A 579 -13.27 -20.23 -10.77
CA TYR A 579 -11.92 -20.29 -11.32
C TYR A 579 -11.38 -21.72 -11.35
N LEU A 580 -11.46 -22.45 -10.22
CA LEU A 580 -10.96 -23.82 -10.12
C LEU A 580 -11.74 -24.81 -10.99
N GLU A 581 -13.06 -24.62 -11.12
CA GLU A 581 -13.90 -25.35 -12.07
C GLU A 581 -13.49 -25.04 -13.53
N ALA A 582 -13.21 -23.78 -13.87
CA ALA A 582 -12.80 -23.35 -15.21
C ALA A 582 -11.41 -23.89 -15.64
N VAL A 583 -10.46 -24.01 -14.71
CA VAL A 583 -9.14 -24.64 -14.98
C VAL A 583 -9.16 -26.17 -14.82
N ALA A 584 -10.33 -26.78 -14.62
CA ALA A 584 -10.52 -28.21 -14.41
C ALA A 584 -9.65 -28.78 -13.27
N TRP A 585 -9.57 -28.07 -12.13
CA TRP A 585 -8.86 -28.55 -10.94
C TRP A 585 -9.51 -29.85 -10.41
N PRO A 586 -8.76 -30.96 -10.28
CA PRO A 586 -9.34 -32.28 -9.96
C PRO A 586 -9.50 -32.53 -8.45
N GLY A 587 -9.37 -31.50 -7.61
CA GLY A 587 -9.46 -31.61 -6.15
C GLY A 587 -10.89 -31.49 -5.62
N ASP A 588 -11.01 -31.53 -4.30
CA ASP A 588 -12.31 -31.49 -3.62
C ASP A 588 -12.85 -30.05 -3.51
N ILE A 589 -13.73 -29.70 -4.45
CA ILE A 589 -14.48 -28.44 -4.46
C ILE A 589 -15.40 -28.31 -3.23
N GLN A 590 -15.94 -29.41 -2.69
CA GLN A 590 -16.78 -29.34 -1.49
C GLN A 590 -15.93 -29.01 -0.26
N GLN A 591 -14.76 -29.64 -0.09
CA GLN A 591 -13.82 -29.31 0.98
C GLN A 591 -13.39 -27.82 0.94
N LEU A 592 -13.23 -27.24 -0.25
CA LEU A 592 -12.99 -25.80 -0.39
C LEU A 592 -14.21 -24.97 0.03
N ARG A 593 -15.42 -25.31 -0.43
CA ARG A 593 -16.66 -24.60 -0.04
C ARG A 593 -16.87 -24.63 1.48
N ASP A 594 -16.72 -25.80 2.09
CA ASP A 594 -16.82 -25.99 3.54
C ASP A 594 -15.75 -25.18 4.28
N THR A 595 -14.53 -25.11 3.74
CA THR A 595 -13.43 -24.30 4.32
C THR A 595 -13.74 -22.79 4.25
N LEU A 596 -14.18 -22.29 3.10
CA LEU A 596 -14.55 -20.88 2.94
C LEU A 596 -15.75 -20.50 3.84
N ALA A 597 -16.70 -21.42 4.04
CA ALA A 597 -17.89 -21.19 4.86
C ALA A 597 -17.57 -20.87 6.33
N TRP A 598 -16.46 -21.37 6.88
CA TRP A 598 -16.01 -21.02 8.24
C TRP A 598 -14.91 -19.95 8.28
N VAL A 599 -14.04 -19.87 7.25
CA VAL A 599 -12.97 -18.86 7.21
C VAL A 599 -13.50 -17.44 6.98
N LEU A 600 -14.49 -17.27 6.09
CA LEU A 600 -15.00 -15.93 5.71
C LEU A 600 -15.72 -15.19 6.86
N PRO A 601 -16.57 -15.84 7.70
CA PRO A 601 -17.17 -15.19 8.87
C PRO A 601 -16.18 -14.63 9.90
N LEU A 602 -14.93 -15.10 9.91
CA LEU A 602 -13.87 -14.57 10.79
C LEU A 602 -13.29 -13.24 10.29
N GLY A 603 -13.72 -12.77 9.10
CA GLY A 603 -13.28 -11.52 8.50
C GLY A 603 -11.96 -11.62 7.74
N VAL A 604 -11.52 -12.84 7.40
CA VAL A 604 -10.35 -13.08 6.52
C VAL A 604 -10.68 -12.57 5.13
N ASN A 605 -9.84 -11.67 4.61
CA ASN A 605 -10.14 -10.90 3.39
C ASN A 605 -8.92 -10.71 2.46
N ARG A 606 -7.81 -11.40 2.75
CA ARG A 606 -6.66 -11.52 1.84
C ARG A 606 -6.28 -12.98 1.67
N PHE A 607 -6.45 -13.45 0.44
CA PHE A 607 -6.20 -14.84 0.06
C PHE A 607 -5.14 -15.00 -1.03
N MET A 608 -4.43 -16.13 -0.97
CA MET A 608 -3.58 -16.63 -2.06
C MET A 608 -3.83 -18.12 -2.25
N LEU A 609 -3.84 -18.58 -3.51
CA LEU A 609 -4.03 -19.99 -3.88
C LEU A 609 -2.70 -20.59 -4.35
N ASN A 610 -2.37 -21.78 -3.87
CA ASN A 610 -1.22 -22.54 -4.32
C ASN A 610 -1.69 -23.80 -5.05
N LEU A 611 -1.42 -23.85 -6.35
CA LEU A 611 -1.81 -24.93 -7.25
C LEU A 611 -0.57 -25.66 -7.75
N ASP A 612 -0.52 -26.98 -7.57
CA ASP A 612 0.54 -27.80 -8.16
C ASP A 612 0.14 -28.22 -9.59
N LEU A 613 1.04 -27.98 -10.53
CA LEU A 613 0.85 -28.20 -11.96
C LEU A 613 1.90 -29.19 -12.49
N ALA A 614 1.43 -30.35 -12.93
CA ALA A 614 2.16 -31.28 -13.79
C ALA A 614 1.69 -31.03 -15.25
N PRO A 615 1.66 -32.00 -16.19
CA PRO A 615 0.92 -31.82 -17.46
C PRO A 615 -0.57 -31.49 -17.28
N GLN A 616 -1.12 -31.72 -16.07
CA GLN A 616 -2.44 -31.29 -15.60
C GLN A 616 -2.31 -30.79 -14.15
N LEU A 617 -3.31 -30.04 -13.65
CA LEU A 617 -3.38 -29.66 -12.25
C LEU A 617 -3.48 -30.90 -11.33
N LEU A 618 -2.92 -30.80 -10.13
CA LEU A 618 -2.99 -31.82 -9.10
C LEU A 618 -4.08 -31.48 -8.06
N PRO A 619 -4.66 -32.49 -7.37
CA PRO A 619 -5.82 -32.30 -6.48
C PRO A 619 -5.49 -31.57 -5.16
N THR A 620 -4.23 -31.21 -4.90
CA THR A 620 -3.84 -30.46 -3.71
C THR A 620 -3.92 -28.95 -3.96
N LEU A 621 -4.55 -28.23 -3.03
CA LEU A 621 -4.69 -26.77 -3.04
C LEU A 621 -4.22 -26.20 -1.69
N GLY A 622 -3.27 -25.27 -1.72
CA GLY A 622 -2.90 -24.49 -0.53
C GLY A 622 -3.63 -23.16 -0.49
N LEU A 623 -4.55 -22.98 0.45
CA LEU A 623 -5.27 -21.73 0.70
C LEU A 623 -4.54 -20.91 1.78
N GLU A 624 -3.92 -19.79 1.40
CA GLU A 624 -3.30 -18.86 2.35
C GLU A 624 -4.33 -17.81 2.81
N CYS A 625 -4.46 -17.67 4.12
CA CYS A 625 -5.43 -16.83 4.83
C CYS A 625 -4.70 -15.73 5.61
N SER A 626 -5.09 -14.48 5.38
CA SER A 626 -4.56 -13.31 6.07
C SER A 626 -5.53 -12.12 5.99
N PHE A 627 -5.17 -11.01 6.63
CA PHE A 627 -5.92 -9.76 6.59
C PHE A 627 -5.24 -8.74 5.67
N GLN A 628 -6.03 -7.86 5.05
CA GLN A 628 -5.53 -6.70 4.32
C GLN A 628 -4.80 -5.73 5.27
N GLY A 629 -4.03 -4.78 4.71
CA GLY A 629 -3.13 -3.91 5.48
C GLY A 629 -1.90 -4.60 6.11
N ARG A 630 -1.92 -5.93 6.30
CA ARG A 630 -0.87 -6.72 7.01
C ARG A 630 -0.62 -6.25 8.45
N ALA A 631 -1.67 -5.73 9.08
CA ALA A 631 -1.70 -5.40 10.51
C ALA A 631 -1.39 -6.66 11.34
N GLN A 632 -0.65 -6.47 12.43
CA GLN A 632 -0.18 -7.58 13.28
C GLN A 632 -1.21 -7.91 14.37
N PRO A 633 -1.18 -9.11 14.99
CA PRO A 633 -2.10 -9.50 16.07
C PRO A 633 -2.48 -8.46 17.13
N ALA A 634 -1.57 -7.57 17.53
CA ALA A 634 -1.85 -6.48 18.48
C ALA A 634 -2.74 -5.35 17.91
N GLU A 635 -2.73 -5.17 16.59
CA GLU A 635 -3.50 -4.17 15.83
C GLU A 635 -4.73 -4.78 15.14
N GLU A 636 -4.71 -6.09 14.89
CA GLU A 636 -5.70 -6.83 14.13
C GLU A 636 -6.26 -8.02 14.95
N PRO A 637 -7.33 -7.80 15.75
CA PRO A 637 -7.88 -8.81 16.64
C PRO A 637 -8.58 -9.97 15.90
N ARG A 638 -8.79 -9.89 14.57
CA ARG A 638 -9.25 -11.05 13.79
C ARG A 638 -8.22 -12.19 13.77
N TRP A 639 -6.92 -11.91 13.99
CA TRP A 639 -5.90 -12.96 14.15
C TRP A 639 -6.23 -13.94 15.28
N GLN A 640 -6.62 -13.42 16.45
CA GLN A 640 -7.01 -14.24 17.60
C GLN A 640 -8.14 -15.20 17.22
N ARG A 641 -9.22 -14.67 16.62
CA ARG A 641 -10.40 -15.45 16.20
C ARG A 641 -10.05 -16.52 15.18
N LEU A 642 -9.20 -16.20 14.20
CA LEU A 642 -8.75 -17.16 13.20
C LEU A 642 -8.00 -18.32 13.86
N LEU A 643 -7.05 -18.03 14.76
CA LEU A 643 -6.24 -19.07 15.39
C LEU A 643 -7.03 -19.87 16.45
N ASP A 644 -7.99 -19.25 17.15
CA ASP A 644 -8.92 -19.96 18.06
C ASP A 644 -9.83 -20.93 17.31
N GLU A 645 -10.31 -20.58 16.11
CA GLU A 645 -11.10 -21.48 15.29
C GLU A 645 -10.25 -22.66 14.78
N LEU A 646 -8.97 -22.44 14.45
CA LEU A 646 -8.04 -23.54 14.13
C LEU A 646 -7.82 -24.47 15.33
N VAL A 647 -7.71 -23.94 16.55
CA VAL A 647 -7.62 -24.75 17.77
C VAL A 647 -8.91 -25.55 17.98
N THR A 648 -10.07 -24.91 17.84
CA THR A 648 -11.40 -25.55 17.97
C THR A 648 -11.60 -26.69 16.95
N ARG A 649 -11.03 -26.55 15.74
CA ARG A 649 -11.05 -27.57 14.69
C ARG A 649 -9.95 -28.64 14.82
N GLY A 650 -9.11 -28.57 15.86
CA GLY A 650 -7.98 -29.48 16.03
C GLY A 650 -6.87 -29.32 14.98
N LEU A 651 -6.83 -28.19 14.26
CA LEU A 651 -5.83 -27.84 13.25
C LEU A 651 -4.63 -27.09 13.84
N CYS A 652 -4.77 -26.52 15.04
CA CYS A 652 -3.71 -25.82 15.76
C CYS A 652 -3.65 -26.28 17.22
N ALA A 653 -2.45 -26.49 17.76
CA ALA A 653 -2.27 -26.67 19.20
C ALA A 653 -2.43 -25.32 19.94
N PRO A 654 -3.07 -25.26 21.12
CA PRO A 654 -3.21 -24.01 21.89
C PRO A 654 -1.86 -23.33 22.17
N SER A 655 -0.85 -24.13 22.51
CA SER A 655 0.54 -23.70 22.71
C SER A 655 1.14 -22.99 21.48
N ARG A 656 0.80 -23.46 20.28
CA ARG A 656 1.25 -22.89 19.01
C ARG A 656 0.48 -21.63 18.66
N ARG A 657 -0.85 -21.58 18.86
CA ARG A 657 -1.64 -20.34 18.77
C ARG A 657 -1.00 -19.23 19.60
N ASP A 658 -0.77 -19.50 20.89
CA ASP A 658 -0.27 -18.48 21.83
C ASP A 658 1.11 -17.97 21.41
N ALA A 659 1.98 -18.87 20.92
CA ALA A 659 3.27 -18.51 20.36
C ALA A 659 3.20 -17.71 19.03
N LEU A 660 2.22 -17.97 18.17
CA LEU A 660 2.01 -17.18 16.93
C LEU A 660 1.54 -15.76 17.23
N LEU A 661 0.70 -15.59 18.26
CA LEU A 661 0.20 -14.28 18.69
C LEU A 661 1.30 -13.43 19.34
N ALA A 662 2.23 -14.09 20.05
CA ALA A 662 3.38 -13.46 20.71
C ALA A 662 4.62 -13.27 19.81
N TRP A 663 4.65 -13.89 18.61
CA TRP A 663 5.78 -13.78 17.68
C TRP A 663 6.06 -12.35 17.14
N PRO A 664 5.05 -11.55 16.74
CA PRO A 664 5.28 -10.24 16.13
C PRO A 664 5.98 -9.28 17.09
N GLY A 665 6.89 -8.46 16.55
CA GLY A 665 7.66 -7.50 17.33
C GLY A 665 8.98 -7.17 16.67
N ARG A 666 9.89 -6.53 17.42
CA ARG A 666 11.23 -6.18 16.92
C ARG A 666 12.32 -6.85 17.73
N THR A 667 13.30 -7.37 17.02
CA THR A 667 14.52 -7.96 17.58
C THR A 667 15.71 -7.10 17.15
N GLN A 668 16.50 -6.61 18.10
CA GLN A 668 17.71 -5.83 17.85
C GLN A 668 18.93 -6.68 18.20
N VAL A 669 19.83 -6.87 17.24
CA VAL A 669 20.99 -7.77 17.36
C VAL A 669 22.25 -7.13 16.83
N ASN A 670 23.39 -7.48 17.43
CA ASN A 670 24.71 -7.08 16.96
C ASN A 670 25.29 -8.19 16.10
N LEU A 671 25.45 -7.92 14.80
CA LEU A 671 25.99 -8.86 13.82
C LEU A 671 27.38 -8.42 13.38
N SER A 672 28.27 -9.39 13.12
CA SER A 672 29.64 -9.10 12.66
C SER A 672 29.65 -8.50 11.25
N ALA A 673 30.50 -7.49 11.05
CA ALA A 673 30.73 -6.78 9.80
C ALA A 673 32.24 -6.54 9.63
N GLY A 674 32.95 -7.59 9.23
CA GLY A 674 34.41 -7.64 9.20
C GLY A 674 35.00 -7.59 10.61
N SER A 675 35.80 -6.58 10.88
CA SER A 675 36.36 -6.28 12.21
C SER A 675 35.43 -5.45 13.10
N ALA A 676 34.27 -5.00 12.60
CA ALA A 676 33.30 -4.20 13.33
C ALA A 676 32.06 -5.03 13.71
N THR A 677 31.31 -4.57 14.70
CA THR A 677 29.93 -5.00 14.96
C THR A 677 28.96 -3.99 14.39
N ARG A 678 27.92 -4.45 13.69
CA ARG A 678 26.83 -3.63 13.17
C ARG A 678 25.54 -4.03 13.87
N GLU A 679 24.84 -3.07 14.46
CA GLU A 679 23.50 -3.29 14.99
C GLU A 679 22.53 -3.54 13.81
N SER A 680 21.50 -4.36 14.05
CA SER A 680 20.52 -4.71 13.04
C SER A 680 19.19 -4.99 13.72
N VAL A 681 18.15 -4.35 13.22
CA VAL A 681 16.78 -4.52 13.70
C VAL A 681 16.05 -5.43 12.73
N PHE A 682 15.25 -6.34 13.26
CA PHE A 682 14.41 -7.24 12.49
C PHE A 682 12.95 -7.08 12.93
N ASP A 683 12.09 -6.72 11.98
CA ASP A 683 10.64 -6.68 12.13
C ASP A 683 10.09 -8.10 11.95
N LYS A 684 9.76 -8.76 13.07
CA LYS A 684 9.12 -10.08 13.12
C LYS A 684 7.63 -9.91 12.91
N ARG A 685 7.04 -10.66 11.99
CA ARG A 685 5.62 -10.57 11.63
C ARG A 685 4.98 -11.94 11.46
N LEU A 686 3.68 -12.03 11.76
CA LEU A 686 2.82 -13.10 11.26
C LEU A 686 2.35 -12.69 9.86
N ALA A 687 2.73 -13.47 8.84
CA ALA A 687 2.47 -13.12 7.44
C ALA A 687 1.14 -13.69 6.95
N HIS A 688 0.91 -14.98 7.16
CA HIS A 688 -0.34 -15.69 6.85
C HIS A 688 -0.41 -17.05 7.55
N VAL A 689 -1.62 -17.60 7.66
CA VAL A 689 -1.86 -19.04 7.90
C VAL A 689 -2.12 -19.71 6.56
N LYS A 690 -1.75 -20.98 6.39
CA LYS A 690 -2.03 -21.76 5.17
C LYS A 690 -2.73 -23.06 5.51
N LEU A 691 -3.78 -23.35 4.76
CA LEU A 691 -4.59 -24.55 4.85
C LEU A 691 -4.31 -25.43 3.61
N GLY A 692 -3.81 -26.63 3.83
CA GLY A 692 -3.57 -27.64 2.80
C GLY A 692 -4.80 -28.52 2.59
N LEU A 693 -5.54 -28.22 1.52
CA LEU A 693 -6.70 -28.98 1.06
C LEU A 693 -6.18 -30.10 0.14
N THR A 694 -6.51 -31.35 0.45
CA THR A 694 -5.96 -32.54 -0.22
C THR A 694 -7.05 -33.52 -0.68
N GLY A 695 -8.32 -33.26 -0.37
CA GLY A 695 -9.40 -34.24 -0.46
C GLY A 695 -9.36 -35.32 0.63
N ALA A 696 -8.33 -35.34 1.48
CA ALA A 696 -8.33 -36.17 2.69
C ALA A 696 -9.17 -35.51 3.80
N PRO A 697 -9.73 -36.27 4.76
CA PRO A 697 -10.56 -35.71 5.84
C PRO A 697 -9.85 -34.70 6.75
N VAL A 698 -8.51 -34.73 6.78
CA VAL A 698 -7.68 -33.85 7.61
C VAL A 698 -7.01 -32.80 6.74
N ILE A 699 -7.29 -31.53 7.03
CA ILE A 699 -6.61 -30.36 6.45
C ILE A 699 -5.29 -30.17 7.19
N GLU A 700 -4.18 -29.95 6.48
CA GLU A 700 -2.91 -29.53 7.12
C GLU A 700 -2.94 -28.03 7.38
N ALA A 701 -2.59 -27.57 8.59
CA ALA A 701 -2.47 -26.15 8.88
C ALA A 701 -1.02 -25.74 9.21
N LYS A 702 -0.61 -24.60 8.65
CA LYS A 702 0.74 -24.03 8.73
C LYS A 702 0.64 -22.53 9.01
N ALA A 703 1.67 -21.93 9.61
CA ALA A 703 1.82 -20.49 9.66
C ALA A 703 3.16 -20.05 9.05
N TYR A 704 3.16 -18.88 8.44
CA TYR A 704 4.34 -18.26 7.86
C TYR A 704 4.70 -17.03 8.69
N LEU A 705 5.90 -17.08 9.25
CA LEU A 705 6.51 -16.05 10.06
C LEU A 705 7.48 -15.28 9.16
N ALA A 706 7.29 -13.97 8.98
CA ALA A 706 8.24 -13.15 8.22
C ALA A 706 9.22 -12.43 9.16
N THR A 707 10.44 -12.22 8.69
CA THR A 707 11.48 -11.43 9.34
C THR A 707 12.09 -10.45 8.34
N HIS A 708 11.76 -9.17 8.49
CA HIS A 708 12.29 -8.11 7.62
C HIS A 708 13.45 -7.40 8.33
N ARG A 709 14.66 -7.48 7.78
CA ARG A 709 15.82 -6.73 8.31
C ARG A 709 15.69 -5.25 7.95
N THR A 710 15.57 -4.39 8.96
CA THR A 710 15.59 -2.93 8.80
C THR A 710 16.97 -2.37 9.13
N SER A 711 17.45 -1.44 8.32
CA SER A 711 18.67 -0.67 8.60
C SER A 711 18.44 0.31 9.77
N GLU A 712 19.47 0.59 10.56
CA GLU A 712 19.42 1.46 11.75
C GLU A 712 18.91 2.89 11.50
N LEU A 713 18.92 3.36 10.25
CA LEU A 713 18.41 4.69 9.89
C LEU A 713 16.91 4.84 10.22
N LEU A 714 16.17 3.72 10.27
CA LEU A 714 14.79 3.64 10.72
C LEU A 714 14.62 3.67 12.26
N ARG A 715 15.34 4.55 12.96
CA ARG A 715 14.99 4.91 14.34
C ARG A 715 13.61 5.59 14.36
N PRO A 716 12.77 5.32 15.36
CA PRO A 716 11.63 6.20 15.62
C PRO A 716 12.17 7.56 16.09
N ARG A 717 11.79 8.63 15.38
CA ARG A 717 12.05 10.03 15.70
C ARG A 717 10.82 10.86 15.32
#